data_AF-A0AAW0WHW7-F1
#
_entry.id   AF-A0AAW0WHW7-F1
#
_cell.length_a   1.000
_cell.length_b   1.000
_cell.length_c   1.000
_cell.angle_alpha   90.00
_cell.angle_beta   90.00
_cell.angle_gamma   90.00
#
_symmetry.space_group_name_H-M   'P 1'
#
loop_
_entity.id
_entity.type
_entity.pdbx_description
1 polymer ?
#
loop_
_entity_poly.entity_id
_entity_poly.type
_entity_poly.pdbx_seq_one_letter_code
_entity_poly.pdbx_strand_id
1 'polypeptide(L)'
;VLKENFEPLKKMASLLLRCPELLVSQAGATLFRLSFVHLDGYQRQEIVLSLLRHLGDNPAVRLTALSLLSSLAREHTAAMSKFTIFLKGSLDMVDELGMGEVKKLLDVVSLLAYSESSHAALQDELVILVRKQLSHSDLKYKLIGVLNAALVVKNMVGQDDSQDSLITSSGKASSSALNSSLLKEAENLLHLVLSSTAKSPTASALFMDEMASIILKEGMNSKLEEWVCEKMTDDFQVTFVLDYAADSQPPENLFPMEVCWNLDDDVEDRGIILNLAPMVIEAESTRNDPVAKESKLVSLAPQFRLLRMLESRLHNGDLSNIDALLGCPVYGPASLVFEKFETHSRAEQHAALSCLFYTINWFLELINAFVTQKDSELKQKVFSRVQQVIQLQNMLSQLLPKCGSYSPPLAVFDLDTSTTLPTFTIPIAKKGKRGRKPAPKKGKKNKGKESTTEATQMGTPAPSQPATLPTTQPALLTLPGEKDSETPEVSSSVNMNCLRPFFRELHLDVFCLLFRKLALDTELQVKAQLTLSEAEFLLTDLNFKLMHVFGSTNKRASVLGSNPEKSIGYSHLDLFTPAEVAQRALRFLKPVCVHLETISGFFQSMIADNDGVMDAPGMFTEKMQPLIKVNTLLFTTVSVFLSWPGLHQEENEATLIAVLRIIAKKLEGEVVSGMGQEELISIVFRYISNFHSSVVSIETASLLVQTLVAVTLLPQHEDFSDKLVEVVEDLLKREWYATGGEREKGAVFNQQVHILLQEYLKQSKNPLLLIENICSGPLEEFMRATGRDPHSDSFPTLNKGTLGIYYRNLLSFLGSGIKKSLTALGSSSNNMQKLLVWNTAIKIFHTLVMVLKTHNSRQLLIACLKHARSFLELFLRSAMPLMDTCLRHHNQEVVTLLKSLQVSTRHLQHVCTHSKVIQDTSLTRYVPLVKKLLEMLVYRVKAMLALNKCCNAFWMGNLKNRDLKGEEILTQSARAEAEANEEE
;
A
#
# COMPACT_ATOMS: atom_id res chain seq x y z
N VAL A 1 -31.65 5.66 -29.06
CA VAL A 1 -30.56 4.66 -28.92
C VAL A 1 -30.30 4.22 -27.47
N LEU A 2 -29.61 5.00 -26.61
CA LEU A 2 -29.29 4.53 -25.24
C LEU A 2 -30.54 4.33 -24.36
N LYS A 3 -31.53 5.23 -24.47
CA LYS A 3 -32.82 5.12 -23.78
C LYS A 3 -33.60 3.85 -24.16
N GLU A 4 -33.49 3.41 -25.41
CA GLU A 4 -34.15 2.19 -25.93
C GLU A 4 -33.41 0.92 -25.51
N ASN A 5 -32.10 1.00 -25.25
CA ASN A 5 -31.25 -0.11 -24.82
C ASN A 5 -30.86 0.00 -23.33
N PHE A 6 -31.74 0.58 -22.51
CA PHE A 6 -31.45 0.82 -21.10
C PHE A 6 -31.24 -0.49 -20.30
N GLU A 7 -32.02 -1.54 -20.56
CA GLU A 7 -31.90 -2.79 -19.81
C GLU A 7 -30.54 -3.50 -20.02
N PRO A 8 -30.05 -3.65 -21.28
CA PRO A 8 -28.66 -4.08 -21.51
C PRO A 8 -27.62 -3.17 -20.87
N LEU A 9 -27.79 -1.85 -20.95
CA LEU A 9 -26.86 -0.87 -20.37
C LEU A 9 -26.77 -1.00 -18.85
N LYS A 10 -27.92 -1.10 -18.16
CA LYS A 10 -28.04 -1.32 -16.71
C LYS A 10 -27.33 -2.61 -16.30
N LYS A 11 -27.56 -3.70 -17.03
CA LYS A 11 -26.91 -5.00 -16.77
C LYS A 11 -25.40 -4.92 -16.95
N MET A 12 -24.93 -4.22 -17.99
CA MET A 12 -23.50 -4.02 -18.24
C MET A 12 -22.86 -3.20 -17.11
N ALA A 13 -23.44 -2.06 -16.74
CA ALA A 13 -22.94 -1.23 -15.65
C ALA A 13 -22.86 -2.00 -14.32
N SER A 14 -23.88 -2.80 -14.01
CA SER A 14 -23.92 -3.67 -12.82
C SER A 14 -22.81 -4.73 -12.81
N LEU A 15 -22.52 -5.35 -13.96
CA LEU A 15 -21.44 -6.33 -14.09
C LEU A 15 -20.05 -5.68 -13.94
N LEU A 16 -19.86 -4.50 -14.54
CA LEU A 16 -18.60 -3.75 -14.43
C LEU A 16 -18.35 -3.29 -13.00
N LEU A 17 -19.38 -2.81 -12.30
CA LEU A 17 -19.29 -2.40 -10.90
C LEU A 17 -18.80 -3.52 -9.98
N ARG A 18 -19.22 -4.77 -10.25
CA ARG A 18 -18.82 -5.98 -9.50
C ARG A 18 -17.41 -6.47 -9.80
N CYS A 19 -16.71 -5.87 -10.76
CA CYS A 19 -15.35 -6.25 -11.08
C CYS A 19 -14.41 -5.91 -9.91
N PRO A 20 -13.50 -6.81 -9.50
CA PRO A 20 -12.51 -6.51 -8.46
C PRO A 20 -11.46 -5.49 -8.91
N GLU A 21 -11.34 -5.23 -10.21
CA GLU A 21 -10.43 -4.24 -10.76
C GLU A 21 -11.04 -2.83 -10.65
N LEU A 22 -10.37 -1.95 -9.90
CA LEU A 22 -10.89 -0.62 -9.54
C LEU A 22 -11.26 0.23 -10.76
N LEU A 23 -10.41 0.27 -11.79
CA LEU A 23 -10.67 1.05 -13.01
C LEU A 23 -11.93 0.56 -13.74
N VAL A 24 -12.15 -0.76 -13.77
CA VAL A 24 -13.34 -1.36 -14.41
C VAL A 24 -14.59 -1.07 -13.57
N SER A 25 -14.47 -1.16 -12.24
CA SER A 25 -15.56 -0.81 -11.32
C SER A 25 -15.94 0.68 -11.43
N GLN A 26 -14.96 1.58 -11.51
CA GLN A 26 -15.16 3.01 -11.74
C GLN A 26 -15.81 3.30 -13.08
N ALA A 27 -15.45 2.58 -14.15
CA ALA A 27 -16.14 2.68 -15.44
C ALA A 27 -17.63 2.29 -15.31
N GLY A 28 -17.93 1.22 -14.56
CA GLY A 28 -19.31 0.84 -14.23
C GLY A 28 -20.07 1.92 -13.46
N ALA A 29 -19.45 2.54 -12.45
CA ALA A 29 -20.03 3.65 -11.70
C ALA A 29 -20.27 4.88 -12.58
N THR A 30 -19.35 5.20 -13.49
CA THR A 30 -19.47 6.32 -14.44
C THR A 30 -20.65 6.12 -15.39
N LEU A 31 -20.86 4.89 -15.87
CA LEU A 31 -22.03 4.56 -16.70
C LEU A 31 -23.34 4.80 -15.95
N PHE A 32 -23.43 4.40 -14.68
CA PHE A 32 -24.61 4.70 -13.85
C PHE A 32 -24.79 6.20 -13.64
N ARG A 33 -23.72 6.95 -13.36
CA ARG A 33 -23.74 8.42 -13.20
C ARG A 33 -24.30 9.09 -14.46
N LEU A 34 -23.68 8.86 -15.61
CA LEU A 34 -24.11 9.45 -16.89
C LEU A 34 -25.53 9.05 -17.27
N SER A 35 -25.91 7.79 -17.00
CA SER A 35 -27.29 7.32 -17.22
C SER A 35 -28.28 8.06 -16.34
N PHE A 36 -27.94 8.35 -15.08
CA PHE A 36 -28.81 9.10 -14.18
C PHE A 36 -28.98 10.56 -14.63
N VAL A 37 -27.88 11.20 -15.03
CA VAL A 37 -27.86 12.60 -15.51
C VAL A 37 -28.75 12.77 -16.75
N HIS A 38 -28.58 11.91 -17.75
CA HIS A 38 -29.17 12.10 -19.08
C HIS A 38 -30.50 11.36 -19.33
N LEU A 39 -30.88 10.41 -18.48
CA LEU A 39 -32.16 9.70 -18.60
C LEU A 39 -33.20 10.25 -17.61
N ASP A 40 -34.47 9.87 -17.76
CA ASP A 40 -35.59 10.46 -17.04
C ASP A 40 -36.36 9.45 -16.18
N GLY A 41 -37.11 9.95 -15.20
CA GLY A 41 -38.18 9.23 -14.50
C GLY A 41 -37.88 7.78 -14.14
N TYR A 42 -38.49 6.85 -14.89
CA TYR A 42 -38.38 5.40 -14.70
C TYR A 42 -36.93 4.90 -14.73
N GLN A 43 -36.11 5.36 -15.67
CA GLN A 43 -34.71 4.94 -15.76
C GLN A 43 -33.91 5.39 -14.53
N ARG A 44 -34.14 6.61 -14.04
CA ARG A 44 -33.50 7.11 -12.80
C ARG A 44 -33.90 6.26 -11.60
N GLN A 45 -35.18 5.91 -11.48
CA GLN A 45 -35.67 5.04 -10.43
C GLN A 45 -34.98 3.66 -10.45
N GLU A 46 -34.89 3.03 -11.63
CA GLU A 46 -34.21 1.74 -11.80
C GLU A 46 -32.72 1.80 -11.47
N ILE A 47 -32.04 2.92 -11.79
CA ILE A 47 -30.64 3.13 -11.40
C ILE A 47 -30.51 3.17 -9.88
N VAL A 48 -31.33 3.97 -9.18
CA VAL A 48 -31.31 4.05 -7.71
C VAL A 48 -31.59 2.69 -7.08
N LEU A 49 -32.59 1.97 -7.57
CA LEU A 49 -32.90 0.62 -7.10
C LEU A 49 -31.77 -0.38 -7.37
N SER A 50 -31.09 -0.27 -8.51
CA SER A 50 -29.93 -1.11 -8.83
C SER A 50 -28.76 -0.83 -7.89
N LEU A 51 -28.47 0.45 -7.60
CA LEU A 51 -27.43 0.84 -6.66
C LEU A 51 -27.75 0.38 -5.23
N LEU A 52 -29.02 0.45 -4.82
CA LEU A 52 -29.46 -0.07 -3.53
C LEU A 52 -29.37 -1.60 -3.44
N ARG A 53 -29.65 -2.34 -4.51
CA ARG A 53 -29.41 -3.80 -4.54
C ARG A 53 -27.93 -4.15 -4.37
N HIS A 54 -27.02 -3.32 -4.86
CA HIS A 54 -25.59 -3.52 -4.69
C HIS A 54 -25.11 -3.38 -3.24
N LEU A 55 -25.95 -2.90 -2.32
CA LEU A 55 -25.68 -2.94 -0.88
C LEU A 55 -25.71 -4.36 -0.29
N GLY A 56 -26.27 -5.35 -0.99
CA GLY A 56 -26.18 -6.76 -0.62
C GLY A 56 -24.96 -7.49 -1.19
N ASP A 57 -24.09 -6.82 -1.96
CA ASP A 57 -22.89 -7.42 -2.54
C ASP A 57 -21.69 -7.33 -1.56
N ASN A 58 -20.47 -7.61 -2.04
CA ASN A 58 -19.25 -7.52 -1.24
C ASN A 58 -18.90 -6.07 -0.84
N PRO A 59 -18.14 -5.84 0.24
CA PRO A 59 -17.86 -4.50 0.77
C PRO A 59 -17.26 -3.49 -0.24
N ALA A 60 -16.42 -3.95 -1.18
CA ALA A 60 -15.84 -3.06 -2.19
C ALA A 60 -16.90 -2.52 -3.16
N VAL A 61 -17.84 -3.38 -3.57
CA VAL A 61 -18.97 -2.99 -4.41
C VAL A 61 -19.95 -2.09 -3.65
N ARG A 62 -20.25 -2.42 -2.38
CA ARG A 62 -21.10 -1.59 -1.51
C ARG A 62 -20.55 -0.17 -1.37
N LEU A 63 -19.26 -0.04 -1.07
CA LEU A 63 -18.61 1.27 -0.92
C LEU A 63 -18.64 2.08 -2.21
N THR A 64 -18.44 1.44 -3.37
CA THR A 64 -18.50 2.11 -4.68
C THR A 64 -19.92 2.58 -5.00
N ALA A 65 -20.93 1.74 -4.75
CA ALA A 65 -22.34 2.09 -4.94
C ALA A 65 -22.78 3.24 -4.02
N LEU A 66 -22.42 3.20 -2.73
CA LEU A 66 -22.71 4.27 -1.76
C LEU A 66 -22.01 5.59 -2.12
N SER A 67 -20.76 5.52 -2.61
CA SER A 67 -20.03 6.72 -3.04
C SER A 67 -20.71 7.37 -4.25
N LEU A 68 -21.20 6.56 -5.18
CA LEU A 68 -21.99 7.06 -6.31
C LEU A 68 -23.34 7.64 -5.86
N LEU A 69 -24.06 6.98 -4.96
CA LEU A 69 -25.30 7.52 -4.38
C LEU A 69 -25.06 8.86 -3.69
N SER A 70 -23.95 9.00 -2.97
CA SER A 70 -23.54 10.25 -2.33
C SER A 70 -23.26 11.37 -3.33
N SER A 71 -22.49 11.10 -4.40
CA SER A 71 -22.27 12.07 -5.48
C SER A 71 -23.58 12.48 -6.16
N LEU A 72 -24.46 11.53 -6.48
CA LEU A 72 -25.75 11.82 -7.10
C LEU A 72 -26.69 12.63 -6.19
N ALA A 73 -26.69 12.36 -4.88
CA ALA A 73 -27.51 13.08 -3.91
C ALA A 73 -27.05 14.55 -3.74
N ARG A 74 -25.74 14.82 -3.81
CA ARG A 74 -25.19 16.17 -3.72
C ARG A 74 -25.33 16.95 -5.02
N GLU A 75 -25.05 16.33 -6.16
CA GLU A 75 -25.08 17.00 -7.48
C GLU A 75 -26.51 17.17 -8.03
N HIS A 76 -27.43 16.27 -7.67
CA HIS A 76 -28.78 16.22 -8.23
C HIS A 76 -29.86 16.01 -7.16
N THR A 77 -29.79 16.78 -6.06
CA THR A 77 -30.66 16.67 -4.88
C THR A 77 -32.16 16.66 -5.23
N ALA A 78 -32.63 17.59 -6.05
CA ALA A 78 -34.05 17.69 -6.44
C ALA A 78 -34.54 16.51 -7.30
N ALA A 79 -33.63 15.83 -8.03
CA ALA A 79 -33.97 14.62 -8.76
C ALA A 79 -33.97 13.39 -7.84
N MET A 80 -33.02 13.33 -6.89
CA MET A 80 -32.89 12.24 -5.92
C MET A 80 -33.97 12.26 -4.83
N SER A 81 -34.50 13.44 -4.46
CA SER A 81 -35.53 13.57 -3.42
C SER A 81 -36.81 12.79 -3.74
N LYS A 82 -37.13 12.62 -5.04
CA LYS A 82 -38.26 11.82 -5.55
C LYS A 82 -38.14 10.32 -5.23
N PHE A 83 -36.95 9.84 -4.87
CA PHE A 83 -36.64 8.44 -4.61
C PHE A 83 -36.33 8.15 -3.14
N THR A 84 -36.60 9.10 -2.25
CA THR A 84 -36.36 9.01 -0.79
C THR A 84 -37.03 7.81 -0.12
N ILE A 85 -38.21 7.39 -0.58
CA ILE A 85 -38.89 6.17 -0.09
C ILE A 85 -38.01 4.92 -0.21
N PHE A 86 -37.26 4.77 -1.31
CA PHE A 86 -36.40 3.62 -1.51
C PHE A 86 -35.15 3.68 -0.62
N LEU A 87 -34.59 4.87 -0.44
CA LEU A 87 -33.45 5.11 0.45
C LEU A 87 -33.85 4.87 1.92
N LYS A 88 -35.06 5.28 2.31
CA LYS A 88 -35.63 4.95 3.63
C LYS A 88 -35.65 3.44 3.85
N GLY A 89 -36.13 2.65 2.89
CA GLY A 89 -36.16 1.19 3.00
C GLY A 89 -34.78 0.55 3.15
N SER A 90 -33.71 1.23 2.71
CA SER A 90 -32.34 0.73 2.89
C SER A 90 -31.78 0.92 4.30
N LEU A 91 -32.43 1.72 5.17
CA LEU A 91 -32.04 1.84 6.58
C LEU A 91 -32.23 0.54 7.37
N ASP A 92 -33.09 -0.37 6.91
CA ASP A 92 -33.26 -1.70 7.50
C ASP A 92 -32.02 -2.58 7.34
N MET A 93 -31.12 -2.24 6.40
CA MET A 93 -29.87 -2.96 6.15
C MET A 93 -28.68 -2.43 6.96
N VAL A 94 -28.87 -1.40 7.81
CA VAL A 94 -27.78 -0.78 8.61
C VAL A 94 -27.04 -1.82 9.46
N ASP A 95 -27.72 -2.89 9.88
CA ASP A 95 -27.11 -3.95 10.67
C ASP A 95 -26.07 -4.79 9.92
N GLU A 96 -26.19 -4.88 8.60
CA GLU A 96 -25.33 -5.68 7.71
C GLU A 96 -24.14 -4.87 7.13
N LEU A 97 -24.17 -3.55 7.33
CA LEU A 97 -23.18 -2.61 6.83
C LEU A 97 -22.09 -2.32 7.90
N GLY A 98 -20.88 -2.03 7.45
CA GLY A 98 -19.82 -1.48 8.30
C GLY A 98 -20.06 0.01 8.60
N MET A 99 -19.41 0.56 9.63
CA MET A 99 -19.56 1.94 10.09
C MET A 99 -19.34 2.96 8.97
N GLY A 100 -18.28 2.82 8.17
CA GLY A 100 -18.02 3.71 7.03
C GLY A 100 -19.08 3.64 5.92
N GLU A 101 -19.75 2.49 5.75
CA GLU A 101 -20.86 2.32 4.80
C GLU A 101 -22.15 2.93 5.37
N VAL A 102 -22.43 2.68 6.65
CA VAL A 102 -23.53 3.29 7.41
C VAL A 102 -23.43 4.82 7.37
N LYS A 103 -22.23 5.38 7.59
CA LYS A 103 -21.96 6.82 7.50
C LYS A 103 -22.39 7.39 6.15
N LYS A 104 -21.96 6.79 5.04
CA LYS A 104 -22.31 7.25 3.68
C LYS A 104 -23.81 7.14 3.41
N LEU A 105 -24.45 6.06 3.87
CA LEU A 105 -25.88 5.89 3.70
C LEU A 105 -26.67 6.95 4.48
N LEU A 106 -26.33 7.16 5.75
CA LEU A 106 -26.99 8.16 6.61
C LEU A 106 -26.74 9.58 6.12
N ASP A 107 -25.55 9.90 5.59
CA ASP A 107 -25.25 11.21 4.98
C ASP A 107 -26.18 11.47 3.78
N VAL A 108 -26.38 10.47 2.91
CA VAL A 108 -27.33 10.58 1.78
C VAL A 108 -28.76 10.78 2.26
N VAL A 109 -29.22 9.98 3.23
CA VAL A 109 -30.59 10.05 3.71
C VAL A 109 -30.86 11.35 4.44
N SER A 110 -29.95 11.79 5.32
CA SER A 110 -30.08 13.06 6.05
C SER A 110 -30.04 14.28 5.12
N LEU A 111 -29.13 14.31 4.14
CA LEU A 111 -29.06 15.37 3.13
C LEU A 111 -30.40 15.52 2.38
N LEU A 112 -30.99 14.41 1.93
CA LEU A 112 -32.25 14.46 1.21
C LEU A 112 -33.43 14.80 2.14
N ALA A 113 -33.39 14.37 3.39
CA ALA A 113 -34.42 14.64 4.40
C ALA A 113 -34.50 16.12 4.79
N TYR A 114 -33.42 16.89 4.69
CA TYR A 114 -33.43 18.33 4.96
C TYR A 114 -33.32 19.20 3.69
N SER A 115 -33.50 18.60 2.50
CA SER A 115 -33.60 19.35 1.24
C SER A 115 -34.92 20.12 1.12
N GLU A 116 -34.95 21.19 0.31
CA GLU A 116 -36.16 22.01 0.07
C GLU A 116 -37.38 21.22 -0.42
N SER A 117 -37.13 20.09 -1.10
CA SER A 117 -38.15 19.21 -1.66
C SER A 117 -38.55 18.05 -0.74
N SER A 118 -38.21 18.11 0.55
CA SER A 118 -38.36 17.00 1.49
C SER A 118 -39.78 16.82 2.05
N HIS A 119 -40.02 15.64 2.63
CA HIS A 119 -41.20 15.29 3.40
C HIS A 119 -40.89 15.30 4.90
N ALA A 120 -41.63 16.09 5.69
CA ALA A 120 -41.49 16.18 7.14
C ALA A 120 -41.51 14.81 7.86
N ALA A 121 -42.28 13.85 7.33
CA ALA A 121 -42.33 12.49 7.87
C ALA A 121 -40.97 11.78 7.89
N LEU A 122 -40.08 12.05 6.92
CA LEU A 122 -38.74 11.47 6.90
C LEU A 122 -37.84 12.10 7.97
N GLN A 123 -38.00 13.40 8.24
CA GLN A 123 -37.26 14.11 9.29
C GLN A 123 -37.63 13.55 10.67
N ASP A 124 -38.93 13.44 10.95
CA ASP A 124 -39.43 12.88 12.22
C ASP A 124 -38.92 11.46 12.45
N GLU A 125 -38.97 10.61 11.41
CA GLU A 125 -38.47 9.23 11.49
C GLU A 125 -36.96 9.16 11.75
N LEU A 126 -36.15 10.03 11.14
CA LEU A 126 -34.71 10.10 11.42
C LEU A 126 -34.44 10.50 12.86
N VAL A 127 -35.14 11.51 13.39
CA VAL A 127 -35.00 11.93 14.78
C VAL A 127 -35.43 10.81 15.74
N ILE A 128 -36.52 10.08 15.42
CA ILE A 128 -36.94 8.90 16.17
C ILE A 128 -35.87 7.80 16.14
N LEU A 129 -35.28 7.55 14.97
CA LEU A 129 -34.21 6.57 14.80
C LEU A 129 -32.97 6.92 15.65
N VAL A 130 -32.54 8.19 15.62
CA VAL A 130 -31.45 8.71 16.46
C VAL A 130 -31.74 8.46 17.95
N ARG A 131 -32.93 8.84 18.43
CA ARG A 131 -33.33 8.64 19.83
C ARG A 131 -33.30 7.16 20.24
N LYS A 132 -33.80 6.29 19.37
CA LYS A 132 -33.83 4.83 19.58
C LYS A 132 -32.40 4.26 19.64
N GLN A 133 -31.52 4.69 18.74
CA GLN A 133 -30.13 4.24 18.67
C GLN A 133 -29.30 4.72 19.87
N LEU A 134 -29.43 5.99 20.27
CA LEU A 134 -28.72 6.56 21.43
C LEU A 134 -29.13 5.91 22.76
N SER A 135 -30.39 5.51 22.89
CA SER A 135 -30.93 4.87 24.09
C SER A 135 -30.59 3.38 24.18
N HIS A 136 -29.94 2.81 23.16
CA HIS A 136 -29.64 1.38 23.10
C HIS A 136 -28.54 0.97 24.10
N SER A 137 -28.65 -0.24 24.65
CA SER A 137 -27.68 -0.77 25.63
C SER A 137 -26.37 -1.21 24.96
N ASP A 138 -26.46 -1.87 23.81
CA ASP A 138 -25.30 -2.28 23.00
C ASP A 138 -24.60 -1.05 22.39
N LEU A 139 -23.28 -1.01 22.59
CA LEU A 139 -22.38 0.03 22.11
C LEU A 139 -22.47 0.21 20.60
N LYS A 140 -22.61 -0.86 19.80
CA LYS A 140 -22.70 -0.77 18.32
C LYS A 140 -23.78 0.22 17.89
N TYR A 141 -24.99 0.06 18.41
CA TYR A 141 -26.12 0.91 18.06
C TYR A 141 -25.98 2.32 18.61
N LYS A 142 -25.35 2.47 19.77
CA LYS A 142 -25.04 3.80 20.34
C LYS A 142 -24.04 4.57 19.48
N LEU A 143 -23.02 3.89 18.95
CA LEU A 143 -22.06 4.47 17.99
C LEU A 143 -22.75 4.90 16.69
N ILE A 144 -23.66 4.08 16.16
CA ILE A 144 -24.49 4.45 15.01
C ILE A 144 -25.38 5.67 15.34
N GLY A 145 -25.95 5.71 16.54
CA GLY A 145 -26.81 6.79 17.00
C GLY A 145 -26.09 8.14 17.07
N VAL A 146 -24.86 8.18 17.61
CA VAL A 146 -24.07 9.43 17.66
C VAL A 146 -23.63 9.89 16.27
N LEU A 147 -23.26 8.96 15.39
CA LEU A 147 -22.92 9.25 14.00
C LEU A 147 -24.13 9.84 13.25
N ASN A 148 -25.29 9.20 13.40
CA ASN A 148 -26.53 9.67 12.78
C ASN A 148 -26.94 11.05 13.32
N ALA A 149 -26.81 11.27 14.63
CA ALA A 149 -27.08 12.57 15.24
C ALA A 149 -26.20 13.69 14.65
N ALA A 150 -24.89 13.44 14.50
CA ALA A 150 -23.97 14.41 13.92
C ALA A 150 -24.35 14.79 12.47
N LEU A 151 -24.69 13.78 11.64
CA LEU A 151 -25.11 13.98 10.25
C LEU A 151 -26.48 14.67 10.13
N VAL A 152 -27.39 14.42 11.07
CA VAL A 152 -28.69 15.12 11.14
C VAL A 152 -28.47 16.59 11.53
N VAL A 153 -27.70 16.87 12.59
CA VAL A 153 -27.40 18.24 13.02
C VAL A 153 -26.74 19.05 11.90
N LYS A 154 -25.78 18.44 11.19
CA LYS A 154 -25.13 18.99 10.00
C LYS A 154 -26.12 19.51 8.96
N ASN A 155 -27.12 18.70 8.60
CA ASN A 155 -28.04 19.00 7.51
C ASN A 155 -29.30 19.79 7.96
N MET A 156 -29.56 19.87 9.28
CA MET A 156 -30.77 20.47 9.85
C MET A 156 -30.79 22.00 9.77
N VAL A 157 -29.63 22.65 9.87
CA VAL A 157 -29.51 24.12 9.85
C VAL A 157 -28.64 24.51 8.66
N GLY A 158 -29.21 25.28 7.72
CA GLY A 158 -28.46 25.82 6.58
C GLY A 158 -27.30 26.72 7.03
N GLN A 159 -26.24 26.77 6.23
CA GLN A 159 -25.13 27.70 6.45
C GLN A 159 -25.63 29.13 6.27
N ASP A 160 -25.12 30.07 7.08
CA ASP A 160 -25.40 31.48 6.89
C ASP A 160 -24.71 31.91 5.59
N ASP A 161 -25.48 32.10 4.50
CA ASP A 161 -25.01 32.69 3.24
C ASP A 161 -24.47 34.10 3.50
N SER A 162 -23.19 34.16 3.87
CA SER A 162 -22.44 35.38 4.01
C SER A 162 -21.68 35.58 2.70
N GLN A 163 -22.23 36.49 1.89
CA GLN A 163 -21.78 36.96 0.55
C GLN A 163 -22.48 36.34 -0.67
N ASP A 164 -23.79 36.53 -0.83
CA ASP A 164 -24.41 37.02 -2.08
C ASP A 164 -25.94 36.94 -2.04
N SER A 165 -26.62 38.04 -1.71
CA SER A 165 -27.99 38.33 -2.17
C SER A 165 -28.49 39.68 -1.64
N LEU A 166 -28.00 40.75 -2.26
CA LEU A 166 -28.51 42.11 -2.08
C LEU A 166 -29.85 42.37 -2.79
N ILE A 167 -30.56 41.35 -3.31
CA ILE A 167 -31.79 41.58 -4.10
C ILE A 167 -32.86 40.53 -3.75
N THR A 168 -33.74 40.86 -2.81
CA THR A 168 -35.21 40.67 -2.81
C THR A 168 -35.75 40.78 -1.37
N SER A 169 -36.28 41.96 -1.04
CA SER A 169 -36.73 42.35 0.29
C SER A 169 -38.23 42.07 0.51
N SER A 170 -38.67 40.80 0.42
CA SER A 170 -40.06 40.46 0.79
C SER A 170 -40.28 39.13 1.51
N GLY A 171 -39.22 38.37 1.88
CA GLY A 171 -39.35 37.06 2.56
C GLY A 171 -38.62 36.89 3.91
N LYS A 172 -37.92 37.93 4.41
CA LYS A 172 -36.94 37.79 5.51
C LYS A 172 -37.52 37.51 6.91
N ALA A 173 -38.81 37.74 7.16
CA ALA A 173 -39.39 37.58 8.52
C ALA A 173 -39.81 36.14 8.84
N SER A 174 -40.20 35.35 7.84
CA SER A 174 -40.61 33.95 8.00
C SER A 174 -39.42 32.99 7.99
N SER A 175 -38.36 33.27 7.21
CA SER A 175 -37.14 32.45 7.19
C SER A 175 -36.31 32.58 8.46
N SER A 176 -36.24 33.77 9.08
CA SER A 176 -35.50 33.97 10.34
C SER A 176 -36.14 33.26 11.54
N ALA A 177 -37.47 33.20 11.59
CA ALA A 177 -38.20 32.51 12.65
C ALA A 177 -38.06 30.98 12.53
N LEU A 178 -38.16 30.44 11.30
CA LEU A 178 -37.96 29.00 11.03
C LEU A 178 -36.52 28.57 11.34
N ASN A 179 -35.52 29.37 10.98
CA ASN A 179 -34.12 29.10 11.31
C ASN A 179 -33.89 29.12 12.84
N SER A 180 -34.56 30.01 13.58
CA SER A 180 -34.46 30.04 15.04
C SER A 180 -35.07 28.81 15.72
N SER A 181 -36.16 28.24 15.18
CA SER A 181 -36.74 27.00 15.70
C SER A 181 -35.88 25.78 15.39
N LEU A 182 -35.29 25.71 14.18
CA LEU A 182 -34.39 24.62 13.78
C LEU A 182 -33.08 24.64 14.57
N LEU A 183 -32.53 25.83 14.85
CA LEU A 183 -31.37 25.99 15.74
C LEU A 183 -31.65 25.41 17.14
N LYS A 184 -32.82 25.72 17.71
CA LYS A 184 -33.22 25.19 19.02
C LYS A 184 -33.42 23.67 18.99
N GLU A 185 -33.92 23.13 17.88
CA GLU A 185 -34.04 21.68 17.70
C GLU A 185 -32.67 21.00 17.62
N ALA A 186 -31.72 21.60 16.89
CA ALA A 186 -30.34 21.13 16.83
C ALA A 186 -29.66 21.16 18.22
N GLU A 187 -29.80 22.26 18.98
CA GLU A 187 -29.31 22.36 20.36
C GLU A 187 -29.90 21.26 21.26
N ASN A 188 -31.21 21.02 21.18
CA ASN A 188 -31.87 19.96 21.94
C ASN A 188 -31.33 18.57 21.58
N LEU A 189 -31.05 18.33 20.30
CA LEU A 189 -30.48 17.07 19.84
C LEU A 189 -29.04 16.89 20.33
N LEU A 190 -28.22 17.94 20.31
CA LEU A 190 -26.87 17.94 20.86
C LEU A 190 -26.87 17.67 22.37
N HIS A 191 -27.75 18.33 23.12
CA HIS A 191 -27.95 18.04 24.54
C HIS A 191 -28.35 16.58 24.79
N LEU A 192 -29.23 16.03 23.96
CA LEU A 192 -29.61 14.62 24.05
C LEU A 192 -28.40 13.70 23.84
N VAL A 193 -27.58 13.97 22.83
CA VAL A 193 -26.34 13.21 22.57
C VAL A 193 -25.43 13.25 23.79
N LEU A 194 -25.09 14.45 24.28
CA LEU A 194 -24.19 14.62 25.44
C LEU A 194 -24.71 13.89 26.69
N SER A 195 -26.02 13.95 26.95
CA SER A 195 -26.63 13.25 28.10
C SER A 195 -26.61 11.72 27.94
N SER A 196 -26.80 11.24 26.71
CA SER A 196 -26.86 9.80 26.39
C SER A 196 -25.46 9.16 26.31
N THR A 197 -24.43 9.94 25.96
CA THR A 197 -23.03 9.50 25.91
C THR A 197 -22.27 9.75 27.21
N ALA A 198 -22.84 10.44 28.20
CA ALA A 198 -22.20 10.71 29.50
C ALA A 198 -21.68 9.46 30.23
N LYS A 199 -22.26 8.29 29.97
CA LYS A 199 -21.83 6.98 30.52
C LYS A 199 -21.01 6.13 29.55
N SER A 200 -20.75 6.61 28.35
CA SER A 200 -19.98 5.95 27.30
C SER A 200 -19.02 6.96 26.63
N PRO A 201 -17.86 7.22 27.25
CA PRO A 201 -16.78 8.03 26.70
C PRO A 201 -16.38 7.64 25.29
N THR A 202 -16.36 6.35 24.94
CA THR A 202 -16.08 5.91 23.56
C THR A 202 -17.08 6.47 22.55
N ALA A 203 -18.38 6.47 22.88
CA ALA A 203 -19.40 7.06 22.02
C ALA A 203 -19.31 8.60 21.96
N SER A 204 -18.94 9.24 23.07
CA SER A 204 -18.67 10.68 23.11
C SER A 204 -17.46 11.05 22.23
N ALA A 205 -16.38 10.27 22.32
CA ALA A 205 -15.18 10.43 21.52
C ALA A 205 -15.47 10.32 20.01
N LEU A 206 -16.23 9.30 19.58
CA LEU A 206 -16.65 9.17 18.18
C LEU A 206 -17.50 10.36 17.72
N PHE A 207 -18.44 10.81 18.55
CA PHE A 207 -19.26 11.98 18.25
C PHE A 207 -18.40 13.23 17.99
N MET A 208 -17.41 13.49 18.85
CA MET A 208 -16.52 14.64 18.71
C MET A 208 -15.63 14.56 17.48
N ASP A 209 -15.07 13.39 17.17
CA ASP A 209 -14.30 13.17 15.94
C ASP A 209 -15.14 13.37 14.67
N GLU A 210 -16.40 12.95 14.68
CA GLU A 210 -17.33 13.14 13.56
C GLU A 210 -17.70 14.60 13.38
N MET A 211 -18.07 15.30 14.46
CA MET A 211 -18.34 16.74 14.44
C MET A 211 -17.14 17.52 13.93
N ALA A 212 -15.92 17.19 14.39
CA ALA A 212 -14.70 17.81 13.91
C ALA A 212 -14.49 17.59 12.40
N SER A 213 -14.85 16.42 11.88
CA SER A 213 -14.78 16.09 10.45
C SER A 213 -15.80 16.88 9.63
N ILE A 214 -17.01 17.09 10.16
CA ILE A 214 -18.07 17.90 9.54
C ILE A 214 -17.63 19.37 9.45
N ILE A 215 -17.12 19.93 10.55
CA ILE A 215 -16.68 21.34 10.63
C ILE A 215 -15.57 21.63 9.62
N LEU A 216 -14.64 20.70 9.45
CA LEU A 216 -13.51 20.82 8.53
C LEU A 216 -13.95 20.82 7.05
N LYS A 217 -14.93 19.97 6.69
CA LYS A 217 -15.30 19.74 5.29
C LYS A 217 -16.36 20.68 4.76
N GLU A 218 -17.39 20.90 5.56
CA GLU A 218 -18.58 21.63 5.14
C GLU A 218 -18.80 22.78 6.11
N GLY A 219 -18.81 22.50 7.41
CA GLY A 219 -19.19 23.46 8.44
C GLY A 219 -20.64 23.45 8.82
N MET A 220 -20.96 24.26 9.83
CA MET A 220 -22.30 24.45 10.35
C MET A 220 -22.63 25.94 10.48
N ASN A 221 -23.82 26.23 10.99
CA ASN A 221 -24.22 27.58 11.35
C ASN A 221 -23.32 28.17 12.45
N SER A 222 -22.87 29.42 12.30
CA SER A 222 -21.91 30.07 13.21
C SER A 222 -22.37 30.07 14.67
N LYS A 223 -23.68 30.27 14.92
CA LYS A 223 -24.21 30.29 16.29
C LYS A 223 -24.15 28.92 16.97
N LEU A 224 -24.37 27.87 16.18
CA LEU A 224 -24.25 26.51 16.68
C LEU A 224 -22.78 26.17 16.95
N GLU A 225 -21.86 26.62 16.10
CA GLU A 225 -20.42 26.45 16.29
C GLU A 225 -19.95 27.18 17.56
N GLU A 226 -20.36 28.44 17.78
CA GLU A 226 -20.08 29.21 19.01
C GLU A 226 -20.59 28.48 20.25
N TRP A 227 -21.84 28.02 20.24
CA TRP A 227 -22.45 27.31 21.37
C TRP A 227 -21.71 26.00 21.70
N VAL A 228 -21.35 25.22 20.68
CA VAL A 228 -20.55 23.99 20.89
C VAL A 228 -19.16 24.34 21.40
N CYS A 229 -18.53 25.41 20.88
CA CYS A 229 -17.19 25.82 21.28
C CYS A 229 -17.13 26.20 22.76
N GLU A 230 -18.06 27.01 23.24
CA GLU A 230 -18.18 27.39 24.65
C GLU A 230 -18.33 26.15 25.54
N LYS A 231 -19.24 25.24 25.18
CA LYS A 231 -19.46 24.00 25.96
C LYS A 231 -18.26 23.07 25.99
N MET A 232 -17.57 22.93 24.87
CA MET A 232 -16.39 22.07 24.80
C MET A 232 -15.19 22.66 25.54
N THR A 233 -15.05 23.99 25.55
CA THR A 233 -14.02 24.72 26.30
C THR A 233 -14.21 24.54 27.80
N ASP A 234 -15.42 24.81 28.30
CA ASP A 234 -15.76 24.66 29.72
C ASP A 234 -15.48 23.24 30.22
N ASP A 235 -15.97 22.22 29.49
CA ASP A 235 -15.79 20.82 29.89
C ASP A 235 -14.33 20.37 29.78
N PHE A 236 -13.56 20.89 28.80
CA PHE A 236 -12.15 20.58 28.64
C PHE A 236 -11.31 21.15 29.79
N GLN A 237 -11.53 22.41 30.15
CA GLN A 237 -10.82 23.07 31.25
C GLN A 237 -11.11 22.38 32.58
N VAL A 238 -12.37 22.05 32.86
CA VAL A 238 -12.77 21.38 34.12
C VAL A 238 -12.24 19.94 34.19
N THR A 239 -12.16 19.22 33.08
CA THR A 239 -11.82 17.79 33.08
C THR A 239 -10.32 17.53 32.99
N PHE A 240 -9.57 18.29 32.19
CA PHE A 240 -8.19 17.94 31.82
C PHE A 240 -7.13 18.95 32.24
N VAL A 241 -7.51 20.16 32.64
CA VAL A 241 -6.54 21.23 33.00
C VAL A 241 -6.49 21.38 34.52
N LEU A 242 -5.27 21.46 35.07
CA LEU A 242 -5.02 21.77 36.48
C LEU A 242 -4.29 23.10 36.60
N ASP A 243 -4.64 23.87 37.63
CA ASP A 243 -3.87 25.02 38.07
C ASP A 243 -2.72 24.53 38.95
N TYR A 244 -1.48 24.70 38.47
CA TYR A 244 -0.30 24.31 39.22
C TYR A 244 0.13 25.40 40.19
N ALA A 245 0.30 25.00 41.44
CA ALA A 245 0.96 25.77 42.48
C ALA A 245 2.07 24.90 43.11
N ALA A 246 3.28 25.44 43.20
CA ALA A 246 4.47 24.73 43.70
C ALA A 246 4.30 24.12 45.11
N ASP A 247 3.34 24.60 45.91
CA ASP A 247 3.04 24.14 47.28
C ASP A 247 2.07 22.93 47.35
N SER A 248 1.59 22.41 46.23
CA SER A 248 0.67 21.26 46.21
C SER A 248 1.44 19.94 46.36
N GLN A 249 1.22 19.21 47.46
CA GLN A 249 1.77 17.87 47.61
C GLN A 249 1.19 16.93 46.53
N PRO A 250 2.02 16.19 45.78
CA PRO A 250 1.51 15.21 44.84
C PRO A 250 0.70 14.15 45.63
N PRO A 251 -0.48 13.73 45.14
CA PRO A 251 -1.24 12.68 45.80
C PRO A 251 -0.39 11.40 45.92
N GLU A 252 -0.52 10.64 47.02
CA GLU A 252 0.08 9.31 47.13
C GLU A 252 -0.50 8.40 46.03
N ASN A 253 0.24 8.29 44.93
CA ASN A 253 -0.18 7.56 43.73
C ASN A 253 0.77 6.38 43.47
N LEU A 254 0.39 5.49 42.54
CA LEU A 254 1.12 4.24 42.23
C LEU A 254 2.62 4.41 41.92
N PHE A 255 3.06 5.59 41.44
CA PHE A 255 4.47 5.89 41.20
C PHE A 255 4.75 7.39 41.33
N PRO A 256 6.03 7.82 41.51
CA PRO A 256 6.40 9.23 41.55
C PRO A 256 6.01 9.96 40.27
N MET A 257 5.35 11.11 40.42
CA MET A 257 4.89 11.96 39.30
C MET A 257 5.68 13.27 39.27
N GLU A 258 5.91 13.80 38.07
CA GLU A 258 6.54 15.09 37.87
C GLU A 258 5.88 15.87 36.72
N VAL A 259 6.21 17.16 36.64
CA VAL A 259 5.80 18.02 35.53
C VAL A 259 6.78 17.77 34.39
N CYS A 260 6.32 17.11 33.33
CA CYS A 260 7.16 16.65 32.24
C CYS A 260 6.97 17.50 30.96
N TRP A 261 8.03 17.58 30.15
CA TRP A 261 8.00 18.12 28.78
C TRP A 261 7.47 19.57 28.64
N ASN A 262 7.78 20.43 29.61
CA ASN A 262 7.50 21.87 29.52
C ASN A 262 8.30 22.50 28.37
N LEU A 263 7.70 23.43 27.63
CA LEU A 263 8.36 24.23 26.60
C LEU A 263 8.42 25.72 26.93
N ASP A 264 7.76 26.17 28.00
CA ASP A 264 7.77 27.55 28.44
C ASP A 264 8.73 27.70 29.62
N ASP A 265 9.83 28.44 29.40
CA ASP A 265 10.93 28.62 30.37
C ASP A 265 10.51 29.45 31.62
N ASP A 266 9.31 30.07 31.63
CA ASP A 266 8.91 31.14 32.56
C ASP A 266 7.95 30.70 33.71
N VAL A 267 7.65 29.40 33.85
CA VAL A 267 6.57 28.93 34.76
C VAL A 267 7.11 28.21 35.99
N GLU A 268 7.98 28.86 36.77
CA GLU A 268 8.40 28.29 38.07
C GLU A 268 7.35 28.50 39.18
N ASP A 269 6.39 29.44 39.04
CA ASP A 269 5.49 29.80 40.16
C ASP A 269 3.98 29.50 39.95
N ARG A 270 3.40 29.68 38.75
CA ARG A 270 1.98 29.37 38.44
C ARG A 270 1.71 29.19 36.96
N GLY A 271 1.06 28.08 36.57
CA GLY A 271 0.60 27.88 35.19
C GLY A 271 -0.37 26.72 35.04
N ILE A 272 -0.88 26.55 33.82
CA ILE A 272 -1.77 25.45 33.45
C ILE A 272 -0.96 24.19 33.14
N ILE A 273 -1.44 23.04 33.63
CA ILE A 273 -0.84 21.72 33.39
C ILE A 273 -1.90 20.74 32.93
N LEU A 274 -1.55 19.86 31.99
CA LEU A 274 -2.44 18.77 31.57
C LEU A 274 -2.45 17.63 32.60
N ASN A 275 -3.62 17.32 33.16
CA ASN A 275 -3.84 16.21 34.07
C ASN A 275 -3.89 14.87 33.32
N LEU A 276 -2.79 14.10 33.35
CA LEU A 276 -2.74 12.82 32.66
C LEU A 276 -2.54 11.63 33.60
N ALA A 277 -1.44 11.59 34.35
CA ALA A 277 -1.06 10.39 35.11
C ALA A 277 -2.13 9.93 36.14
N PRO A 278 -2.76 10.81 36.93
CA PRO A 278 -3.86 10.42 37.83
C PRO A 278 -5.04 9.77 37.08
N MET A 279 -5.45 10.34 35.95
CA MET A 279 -6.55 9.82 35.14
C MET A 279 -6.21 8.47 34.50
N VAL A 280 -4.96 8.27 34.08
CA VAL A 280 -4.49 6.98 33.54
C VAL A 280 -4.48 5.91 34.61
N ILE A 281 -4.01 6.23 35.81
CA ILE A 281 -3.99 5.31 36.94
C ILE A 281 -5.40 4.82 37.28
N GLU A 282 -6.35 5.74 37.39
CA GLU A 282 -7.75 5.40 37.62
C GLU A 282 -8.27 4.49 36.49
N ALA A 283 -8.03 4.86 35.23
CA ALA A 283 -8.47 4.10 34.07
C ALA A 283 -7.91 2.66 34.04
N GLU A 284 -6.61 2.48 34.29
CA GLU A 284 -5.96 1.17 34.29
C GLU A 284 -6.42 0.31 35.48
N SER A 285 -6.70 0.91 36.64
CA SER A 285 -7.22 0.20 37.80
C SER A 285 -8.59 -0.45 37.51
N THR A 286 -9.40 0.22 36.70
CA THR A 286 -10.75 -0.23 36.30
C THR A 286 -10.79 -1.05 35.01
N ARG A 287 -9.66 -1.21 34.32
CA ARG A 287 -9.60 -1.76 32.95
C ARG A 287 -10.12 -3.19 32.80
N ASN A 288 -10.01 -4.00 33.86
CA ASN A 288 -10.48 -5.39 33.86
C ASN A 288 -11.88 -5.55 34.46
N ASP A 289 -12.53 -4.45 34.88
CA ASP A 289 -13.86 -4.48 35.44
C ASP A 289 -14.90 -4.21 34.33
N PRO A 290 -15.69 -5.21 33.90
CA PRO A 290 -16.71 -5.02 32.87
C PRO A 290 -17.89 -4.13 33.31
N VAL A 291 -17.96 -3.78 34.61
CA VAL A 291 -19.01 -2.93 35.20
C VAL A 291 -18.50 -1.49 35.41
N ALA A 292 -17.19 -1.28 35.41
CA ALA A 292 -16.62 0.05 35.63
C ALA A 292 -16.90 0.99 34.45
N LYS A 293 -17.13 2.26 34.77
CA LYS A 293 -17.28 3.30 33.74
C LYS A 293 -15.94 3.44 33.01
N GLU A 294 -15.98 3.41 31.69
CA GLU A 294 -14.85 3.86 30.88
C GLU A 294 -14.37 5.24 31.35
N SER A 295 -13.06 5.45 31.34
CA SER A 295 -12.49 6.74 31.73
C SER A 295 -12.80 7.83 30.71
N LYS A 296 -13.10 9.03 31.19
CA LYS A 296 -13.19 10.24 30.35
C LYS A 296 -11.90 10.54 29.60
N LEU A 297 -10.77 9.95 30.00
CA LEU A 297 -9.48 10.14 29.32
C LEU A 297 -9.52 9.79 27.83
N VAL A 298 -10.38 8.85 27.43
CA VAL A 298 -10.59 8.45 26.03
C VAL A 298 -11.04 9.62 25.15
N SER A 299 -11.72 10.63 25.73
CA SER A 299 -12.21 11.79 24.99
C SER A 299 -11.21 12.95 24.87
N LEU A 300 -10.05 12.90 25.53
CA LEU A 300 -9.07 14.00 25.56
C LEU A 300 -8.70 14.49 24.14
N ALA A 301 -8.20 13.59 23.29
CA ALA A 301 -7.75 13.94 21.95
C ALA A 301 -8.92 14.32 20.99
N PRO A 302 -10.04 13.58 20.93
CA PRO A 302 -11.21 13.99 20.15
C PRO A 302 -11.82 15.34 20.55
N GLN A 303 -11.90 15.63 21.86
CA GLN A 303 -12.45 16.90 22.36
C GLN A 303 -11.57 18.07 21.98
N PHE A 304 -10.25 17.95 22.17
CA PHE A 304 -9.31 18.98 21.72
C PHE A 304 -9.35 19.16 20.20
N ARG A 305 -9.49 18.06 19.45
CA ARG A 305 -9.64 18.13 17.99
C ARG A 305 -10.90 18.90 17.58
N LEU A 306 -12.03 18.65 18.23
CA LEU A 306 -13.26 19.40 17.97
C LEU A 306 -13.07 20.89 18.32
N LEU A 307 -12.53 21.17 19.50
CA LEU A 307 -12.25 22.52 19.98
C LEU A 307 -11.38 23.30 18.98
N ARG A 308 -10.24 22.74 18.52
CA ARG A 308 -9.37 23.43 17.55
C ARG A 308 -10.04 23.66 16.20
N MET A 309 -10.94 22.77 15.76
CA MET A 309 -11.64 22.95 14.48
C MET A 309 -12.67 24.08 14.58
N LEU A 310 -13.34 24.20 15.73
CA LEU A 310 -14.27 25.30 16.01
C LEU A 310 -13.54 26.63 16.12
N GLU A 311 -12.51 26.72 16.97
CA GLU A 311 -11.68 27.92 17.14
C GLU A 311 -11.08 28.38 15.81
N SER A 312 -10.46 27.47 15.06
CA SER A 312 -9.90 27.78 13.74
C SER A 312 -10.94 28.28 12.75
N ARG A 313 -12.21 27.90 12.89
CA ARG A 313 -13.27 28.31 11.97
C ARG A 313 -13.88 29.65 12.37
N LEU A 314 -14.19 29.81 13.65
CA LEU A 314 -14.74 31.04 14.23
C LEU A 314 -13.75 32.22 14.12
N HIS A 315 -12.45 31.94 14.20
CA HIS A 315 -11.39 32.95 14.19
C HIS A 315 -10.51 32.93 12.92
N ASN A 316 -11.03 32.41 11.79
CA ASN A 316 -10.33 32.45 10.48
C ASN A 316 -8.89 31.88 10.50
N GLY A 317 -8.67 30.83 11.29
CA GLY A 317 -7.42 30.11 11.42
C GLY A 317 -6.52 30.58 12.56
N ASP A 318 -6.90 31.64 13.28
CA ASP A 318 -6.20 32.06 14.49
C ASP A 318 -6.54 31.13 15.66
N LEU A 319 -5.53 30.73 16.43
CA LEU A 319 -5.65 29.82 17.58
C LEU A 319 -5.10 30.45 18.87
N SER A 320 -5.02 31.77 18.95
CA SER A 320 -4.54 32.50 20.13
C SER A 320 -5.28 32.15 21.43
N ASN A 321 -6.55 31.73 21.36
CA ASN A 321 -7.33 31.38 22.55
C ASN A 321 -6.85 30.08 23.22
N ILE A 322 -6.14 29.22 22.47
CA ILE A 322 -5.71 27.90 22.93
C ILE A 322 -4.20 27.69 22.82
N ASP A 323 -3.42 28.70 22.45
CA ASP A 323 -1.98 28.60 22.16
C ASP A 323 -1.13 28.21 23.38
N ALA A 324 -1.56 28.59 24.58
CA ALA A 324 -0.93 28.20 25.83
C ALA A 324 -0.87 26.67 26.01
N LEU A 325 -1.80 25.91 25.40
CA LEU A 325 -1.77 24.44 25.43
C LEU A 325 -0.61 23.84 24.63
N LEU A 326 -0.03 24.57 23.67
CA LEU A 326 1.14 24.10 22.92
C LEU A 326 2.39 24.01 23.81
N GLY A 327 2.59 25.00 24.68
CA GLY A 327 3.70 25.06 25.63
C GLY A 327 3.46 24.26 26.92
N CYS A 328 2.18 24.08 27.28
CA CYS A 328 1.69 23.42 28.48
C CYS A 328 2.40 22.07 28.78
N PRO A 329 2.95 21.89 29.99
CA PRO A 329 3.53 20.63 30.41
C PRO A 329 2.47 19.57 30.74
N VAL A 330 2.90 18.32 30.80
CA VAL A 330 2.04 17.17 31.12
C VAL A 330 2.40 16.65 32.50
N TYR A 331 1.39 16.47 33.36
CA TYR A 331 1.58 15.81 34.64
C TYR A 331 1.69 14.30 34.43
N GLY A 332 2.92 13.79 34.49
CA GLY A 332 3.31 12.46 34.00
C GLY A 332 4.14 11.64 35.01
N PRO A 333 4.48 10.38 34.67
CA PRO A 333 5.43 9.59 35.44
C PRO A 333 6.82 10.24 35.45
N ALA A 334 7.49 10.23 36.60
CA ALA A 334 8.85 10.74 36.71
C ALA A 334 9.86 9.94 35.89
N SER A 335 10.92 10.57 35.43
CA SER A 335 11.96 9.97 34.59
C SER A 335 12.55 8.68 35.20
N LEU A 336 12.69 8.64 36.53
CA LEU A 336 13.15 7.47 37.28
C LEU A 336 12.27 6.23 37.12
N VAL A 337 10.96 6.42 36.86
CA VAL A 337 10.00 5.33 36.64
C VAL A 337 10.36 4.55 35.38
N PHE A 338 10.78 5.24 34.33
CA PHE A 338 11.18 4.62 33.06
C PHE A 338 12.57 3.96 33.16
N GLU A 339 13.51 4.56 33.89
CA GLU A 339 14.84 3.98 34.12
C GLU A 339 14.75 2.65 34.89
N LYS A 340 13.91 2.61 35.93
CA LYS A 340 13.71 1.44 36.79
C LYS A 340 12.50 0.59 36.37
N PHE A 341 12.04 0.68 35.11
CA PHE A 341 10.79 0.07 34.66
C PHE A 341 10.61 -1.42 35.03
N GLU A 342 11.69 -2.21 34.97
CA GLU A 342 11.65 -3.65 35.27
C GLU A 342 11.42 -3.99 36.75
N THR A 343 11.74 -3.07 37.68
CA THR A 343 11.56 -3.29 39.12
C THR A 343 10.15 -2.94 39.61
N HIS A 344 9.35 -2.28 38.77
CA HIS A 344 8.00 -1.84 39.09
C HIS A 344 6.98 -2.99 38.94
N SER A 345 5.83 -2.85 39.58
CA SER A 345 4.72 -3.80 39.46
C SER A 345 4.13 -3.81 38.04
N ARG A 346 3.40 -4.88 37.65
CA ARG A 346 2.76 -4.91 36.33
C ARG A 346 1.74 -3.79 36.13
N ALA A 347 1.03 -3.41 37.19
CA ALA A 347 0.06 -2.31 37.14
C ALA A 347 0.77 -0.96 36.91
N GLU A 348 1.88 -0.71 37.59
CA GLU A 348 2.73 0.48 37.36
C GLU A 348 3.30 0.49 35.93
N GLN A 349 3.78 -0.66 35.44
CA GLN A 349 4.28 -0.79 34.07
C GLN A 349 3.20 -0.48 33.03
N HIS A 350 1.97 -0.97 33.24
CA HIS A 350 0.83 -0.73 32.35
C HIS A 350 0.43 0.75 32.37
N ALA A 351 0.33 1.34 33.56
CA ALA A 351 0.00 2.76 33.71
C ALA A 351 1.07 3.68 33.10
N ALA A 352 2.36 3.38 33.28
CA ALA A 352 3.45 4.15 32.67
C ALA A 352 3.42 4.06 31.13
N LEU A 353 3.19 2.87 30.56
CA LEU A 353 3.04 2.70 29.11
C LEU A 353 1.80 3.43 28.58
N SER A 354 0.66 3.34 29.28
CA SER A 354 -0.56 4.07 28.89
C SER A 354 -0.36 5.58 28.95
N CYS A 355 0.37 6.11 29.94
CA CYS A 355 0.76 7.52 29.99
C CYS A 355 1.55 7.93 28.74
N LEU A 356 2.51 7.10 28.29
CA LEU A 356 3.27 7.38 27.06
C LEU A 356 2.36 7.41 25.82
N PHE A 357 1.44 6.44 25.66
CA PHE A 357 0.51 6.43 24.53
C PHE A 357 -0.41 7.66 24.50
N TYR A 358 -1.00 8.03 25.63
CA TYR A 358 -1.85 9.22 25.70
C TYR A 358 -1.05 10.52 25.49
N THR A 359 0.18 10.61 26.02
CA THR A 359 1.06 11.77 25.81
C THR A 359 1.43 11.92 24.33
N ILE A 360 1.81 10.82 23.66
CA ILE A 360 2.10 10.83 22.22
C ILE A 360 0.88 11.30 21.44
N ASN A 361 -0.30 10.75 21.73
CA ASN A 361 -1.54 11.13 21.04
C ASN A 361 -1.94 12.60 21.27
N TRP A 362 -1.72 13.11 22.49
CA TRP A 362 -1.90 14.52 22.81
C TRP A 362 -0.96 15.41 21.98
N PHE A 363 0.33 15.09 21.96
CA PHE A 363 1.31 15.85 21.18
C PHE A 363 1.05 15.79 19.66
N LEU A 364 0.59 14.65 19.14
CA LEU A 364 0.19 14.54 17.73
C LEU A 364 -0.97 15.48 17.39
N GLU A 365 -1.98 15.63 18.25
CA GLU A 365 -3.05 16.59 18.02
C GLU A 365 -2.60 18.06 18.21
N LEU A 366 -1.68 18.35 19.14
CA LEU A 366 -1.05 19.67 19.23
C LEU A 366 -0.28 20.02 17.95
N ILE A 367 0.52 19.10 17.42
CA ILE A 367 1.24 19.29 16.15
C ILE A 367 0.24 19.54 15.01
N ASN A 368 -0.84 18.76 14.93
CA ASN A 368 -1.89 18.96 13.94
C ASN A 368 -2.59 20.33 14.07
N ALA A 369 -2.72 20.86 15.28
CA ALA A 369 -3.39 22.13 15.54
C ALA A 369 -2.53 23.33 15.12
N PHE A 370 -1.27 23.36 15.57
CA PHE A 370 -0.47 24.57 15.53
C PHE A 370 0.47 24.69 14.33
N VAL A 371 0.59 23.65 13.47
CA VAL A 371 1.49 23.69 12.32
C VAL A 371 1.14 24.76 11.27
N THR A 372 -0.12 25.17 11.19
CA THR A 372 -0.60 26.20 10.27
C THR A 372 -0.38 27.63 10.78
N GLN A 373 -0.01 27.79 12.06
CA GLN A 373 0.22 29.08 12.67
C GLN A 373 1.45 29.77 12.08
N LYS A 374 1.38 31.09 11.93
CA LYS A 374 2.41 31.88 11.25
C LYS A 374 3.56 32.28 12.17
N ASP A 375 3.27 32.43 13.46
CA ASP A 375 4.23 32.89 14.46
C ASP A 375 5.47 31.98 14.54
N SER A 376 6.64 32.61 14.69
CA SER A 376 7.93 31.91 14.68
C SER A 376 8.17 31.15 15.98
N GLU A 377 7.68 31.65 17.11
CA GLU A 377 7.83 30.98 18.40
C GLU A 377 6.96 29.72 18.45
N LEU A 378 5.68 29.85 18.07
CA LEU A 378 4.77 28.70 17.95
C LEU A 378 5.32 27.63 16.99
N LYS A 379 5.88 28.03 15.83
CA LYS A 379 6.54 27.08 14.91
C LYS A 379 7.68 26.34 15.58
N GLN A 380 8.54 27.03 16.34
CA GLN A 380 9.64 26.39 17.03
C GLN A 380 9.15 25.43 18.12
N LYS A 381 8.09 25.78 18.86
CA LYS A 381 7.42 24.88 19.81
C LYS A 381 6.84 23.63 19.12
N VAL A 382 6.25 23.76 17.92
CA VAL A 382 5.78 22.61 17.12
C VAL A 382 6.94 21.67 16.76
N PHE A 383 8.10 22.20 16.35
CA PHE A 383 9.30 21.36 16.11
C PHE A 383 9.76 20.65 17.38
N SER A 384 9.78 21.35 18.53
CA SER A 384 10.12 20.73 19.82
C SER A 384 9.13 19.62 20.18
N ARG A 385 7.83 19.77 19.90
CA ARG A 385 6.84 18.69 20.08
C ARG A 385 7.09 17.50 19.16
N VAL A 386 7.47 17.71 17.90
CA VAL A 386 7.86 16.60 16.99
C VAL A 386 9.07 15.84 17.55
N GLN A 387 10.08 16.56 18.05
CA GLN A 387 11.25 15.93 18.69
C GLN A 387 10.85 15.11 19.92
N GLN A 388 9.97 15.65 20.77
CA GLN A 388 9.43 14.93 21.93
C GLN A 388 8.64 13.67 21.51
N VAL A 389 7.82 13.74 20.47
CA VAL A 389 7.10 12.56 19.94
C VAL A 389 8.09 11.47 19.50
N ILE A 390 9.15 11.84 18.77
CA ILE A 390 10.19 10.88 18.33
C ILE A 390 10.90 10.26 19.55
N GLN A 391 11.26 11.06 20.54
CA GLN A 391 11.88 10.57 21.78
C GLN A 391 10.96 9.60 22.53
N LEU A 392 9.68 9.93 22.67
CA LEU A 392 8.69 9.08 23.34
C LEU A 392 8.43 7.77 22.57
N GLN A 393 8.37 7.81 21.23
CA GLN A 393 8.26 6.59 20.42
C GLN A 393 9.50 5.70 20.55
N ASN A 394 10.69 6.29 20.61
CA ASN A 394 11.92 5.53 20.85
C ASN A 394 11.92 4.88 22.24
N MET A 395 11.52 5.60 23.29
CA MET A 395 11.33 5.02 24.64
C MET A 395 10.33 3.86 24.60
N LEU A 396 9.19 4.04 23.94
CA LEU A 396 8.16 3.02 23.80
C LEU A 396 8.70 1.75 23.11
N SER A 397 9.49 1.90 22.05
CA SER A 397 10.10 0.78 21.32
C SER A 397 11.04 -0.08 22.16
N GLN A 398 11.66 0.52 23.19
CA GLN A 398 12.57 -0.14 24.13
C GLN A 398 11.84 -0.76 25.33
N LEU A 399 10.74 -0.15 25.80
CA LEU A 399 9.99 -0.58 26.98
C LEU A 399 8.94 -1.66 26.68
N LEU A 400 8.27 -1.59 25.52
CA LEU A 400 7.21 -2.56 25.15
C LEU A 400 7.65 -4.03 25.18
N PRO A 401 8.83 -4.43 24.65
CA PRO A 401 9.29 -5.82 24.72
C PRO A 401 9.36 -6.38 26.15
N LYS A 402 9.55 -5.48 27.13
CA LYS A 402 9.69 -5.83 28.55
C LYS A 402 8.34 -6.16 29.20
N CYS A 403 7.23 -5.72 28.62
CA CYS A 403 5.87 -5.97 29.13
C CYS A 403 5.00 -6.73 28.12
N GLY A 404 5.23 -8.05 28.02
CA GLY A 404 4.55 -8.97 27.08
C GLY A 404 3.02 -9.01 27.12
N SER A 405 2.40 -8.59 28.22
CA SER A 405 0.95 -8.68 28.46
C SER A 405 0.21 -7.35 28.34
N TYR A 406 0.91 -6.27 27.95
CA TYR A 406 0.30 -4.97 27.83
C TYR A 406 -0.50 -4.84 26.53
N SER A 407 -1.67 -4.22 26.63
CA SER A 407 -2.47 -3.80 25.47
C SER A 407 -2.49 -2.27 25.41
N PRO A 408 -2.16 -1.64 24.27
CA PRO A 408 -2.24 -0.18 24.15
C PRO A 408 -3.69 0.33 24.14
N PRO A 409 -3.94 1.58 24.62
CA PRO A 409 -5.24 2.22 24.51
C PRO A 409 -5.58 2.55 23.06
N LEU A 410 -6.88 2.56 22.73
CA LEU A 410 -7.35 2.95 21.40
C LEU A 410 -7.28 4.47 21.24
N ALA A 411 -6.86 4.92 20.06
CA ALA A 411 -6.84 6.34 19.67
C ALA A 411 -7.83 6.68 18.53
N VAL A 412 -8.39 5.66 17.89
CA VAL A 412 -9.33 5.77 16.77
C VAL A 412 -10.59 4.98 17.12
N PHE A 413 -11.75 5.64 16.95
CA PHE A 413 -13.04 5.12 17.40
C PHE A 413 -13.98 4.74 16.24
N ASP A 414 -13.59 5.00 14.99
CA ASP A 414 -14.30 4.57 13.77
C ASP A 414 -13.98 3.11 13.40
N LEU A 415 -13.91 2.23 14.41
CA LEU A 415 -13.62 0.81 14.23
C LEU A 415 -14.93 0.05 14.04
N ASP A 416 -15.04 -0.72 12.95
CA ASP A 416 -16.12 -1.70 12.80
C ASP A 416 -16.03 -2.72 13.93
N THR A 417 -17.09 -2.88 14.73
CA THR A 417 -17.18 -3.85 15.84
C THR A 417 -17.02 -5.32 15.40
N SER A 418 -17.09 -5.60 14.10
CA SER A 418 -16.83 -6.91 13.49
C SER A 418 -15.34 -7.17 13.21
N THR A 419 -14.50 -6.12 13.25
CA THR A 419 -13.04 -6.24 13.15
C THR A 419 -12.51 -6.59 14.52
N THR A 420 -11.71 -7.65 14.61
CA THR A 420 -10.92 -7.91 15.81
C THR A 420 -10.12 -6.64 16.13
N LEU A 421 -10.29 -6.10 17.35
CA LEU A 421 -9.45 -5.03 17.87
C LEU A 421 -7.99 -5.35 17.52
N PRO A 422 -7.17 -4.38 17.09
CA PRO A 422 -5.79 -4.63 16.73
C PRO A 422 -5.09 -5.36 17.90
N THR A 423 -4.78 -6.64 17.71
CA THR A 423 -4.16 -7.45 18.76
C THR A 423 -2.65 -7.32 18.64
N PHE A 424 -2.03 -6.55 19.52
CA PHE A 424 -0.58 -6.50 19.61
C PHE A 424 -0.07 -7.80 20.27
N THR A 425 0.67 -8.63 19.53
CA THR A 425 1.34 -9.81 20.09
C THR A 425 2.85 -9.63 19.99
N ILE A 426 3.51 -9.52 21.14
CA ILE A 426 4.97 -9.42 21.21
C ILE A 426 5.56 -10.80 20.87
N PRO A 427 6.48 -10.91 19.89
CA PRO A 427 7.14 -12.17 19.60
C PRO A 427 8.06 -12.57 20.78
N ILE A 428 7.60 -13.51 21.61
CA ILE A 428 8.41 -14.06 22.71
C ILE A 428 9.52 -14.95 22.12
N ALA A 429 10.78 -14.58 22.34
CA ALA A 429 11.93 -15.44 22.06
C ALA A 429 11.85 -16.72 22.92
N LYS A 430 11.51 -17.86 22.31
CA LYS A 430 11.53 -19.16 22.99
C LYS A 430 12.97 -19.54 23.34
N LYS A 431 13.34 -19.45 24.62
CA LYS A 431 14.55 -20.10 25.15
C LYS A 431 14.48 -21.60 24.84
N GLY A 432 15.41 -22.10 24.02
CA GLY A 432 15.47 -23.50 23.61
C GLY A 432 15.61 -24.45 24.80
N LYS A 433 14.63 -25.35 25.00
CA LYS A 433 14.80 -26.50 25.88
C LYS A 433 15.65 -27.55 25.17
N ARG A 434 16.81 -27.86 25.78
CA ARG A 434 17.75 -28.93 25.40
C ARG A 434 17.03 -30.27 25.23
N GLY A 435 17.50 -31.04 24.24
CA GLY A 435 16.82 -32.20 23.68
C GLY A 435 16.68 -33.43 24.57
N ARG A 436 15.76 -34.31 24.15
CA ARG A 436 15.66 -35.70 24.61
C ARG A 436 15.46 -36.60 23.37
N LYS A 437 16.34 -37.61 23.24
CA LYS A 437 16.46 -38.56 22.12
C LYS A 437 15.17 -39.38 21.85
N PRO A 438 14.93 -39.83 20.60
CA PRO A 438 13.84 -40.76 20.29
C PRO A 438 14.28 -42.24 20.35
N ALA A 439 13.35 -43.14 20.66
CA ALA A 439 13.47 -44.60 20.54
C ALA A 439 12.06 -45.18 20.18
N PRO A 440 11.91 -46.42 19.67
CA PRO A 440 11.38 -46.66 18.33
C PRO A 440 10.01 -47.39 18.23
N LYS A 441 9.53 -47.48 16.97
CA LYS A 441 8.26 -48.03 16.43
C LYS A 441 7.84 -49.45 16.88
N LYS A 442 6.52 -49.67 16.98
CA LYS A 442 5.70 -50.88 16.66
C LYS A 442 4.24 -50.38 16.54
N GLY A 443 3.37 -50.63 15.57
CA GLY A 443 3.26 -51.57 14.46
C GLY A 443 1.91 -52.32 14.55
N LYS A 444 0.92 -52.08 13.67
CA LYS A 444 -0.04 -53.10 13.19
C LYS A 444 -1.01 -52.63 12.08
N LYS A 445 -1.00 -53.45 11.01
CA LYS A 445 -1.97 -53.74 9.92
C LYS A 445 -3.44 -53.88 10.42
N ASN A 446 -4.53 -53.85 9.62
CA ASN A 446 -4.79 -54.32 8.24
C ASN A 446 -6.23 -53.98 7.78
N LYS A 447 -6.46 -53.91 6.44
CA LYS A 447 -7.58 -54.43 5.57
C LYS A 447 -9.06 -54.06 5.88
N GLY A 448 -9.99 -53.93 4.91
CA GLY A 448 -10.08 -54.16 3.46
C GLY A 448 -11.43 -53.58 2.92
N LYS A 449 -11.53 -53.11 1.67
CA LYS A 449 -11.98 -53.73 0.39
C LYS A 449 -13.50 -53.66 0.07
N GLU A 450 -13.78 -53.17 -1.15
CA GLU A 450 -14.91 -53.41 -2.10
C GLU A 450 -16.33 -52.94 -1.72
N SER A 451 -17.25 -52.47 -2.59
CA SER A 451 -17.43 -52.57 -4.06
C SER A 451 -18.38 -51.46 -4.61
N THR A 452 -18.33 -51.27 -5.93
CA THR A 452 -19.15 -50.42 -6.84
C THR A 452 -20.56 -50.96 -7.16
N THR A 453 -21.56 -50.09 -7.40
CA THR A 453 -22.52 -50.11 -8.55
C THR A 453 -23.52 -48.92 -8.55
N GLU A 454 -24.16 -48.71 -9.71
CA GLU A 454 -24.79 -47.50 -10.27
C GLU A 454 -26.28 -47.24 -9.93
N ALA A 455 -26.76 -46.05 -10.36
CA ALA A 455 -28.10 -45.70 -10.89
C ALA A 455 -29.07 -44.81 -10.04
N THR A 456 -29.09 -43.53 -10.41
CA THR A 456 -30.21 -42.59 -10.74
C THR A 456 -31.60 -42.74 -10.07
N GLN A 457 -32.06 -41.71 -9.32
CA GLN A 457 -33.19 -40.78 -9.66
C GLN A 457 -33.64 -39.89 -8.47
N MET A 458 -33.66 -38.57 -8.74
CA MET A 458 -34.59 -37.50 -8.31
C MET A 458 -35.24 -37.48 -6.91
N GLY A 459 -34.90 -36.42 -6.13
CA GLY A 459 -35.90 -35.47 -5.59
C GLY A 459 -36.17 -35.46 -4.08
N THR A 460 -35.53 -34.56 -3.33
CA THR A 460 -36.12 -33.74 -2.22
C THR A 460 -35.07 -32.77 -1.63
N PRO A 461 -35.44 -31.52 -1.24
CA PRO A 461 -34.53 -30.57 -0.62
C PRO A 461 -34.62 -30.54 0.93
N ALA A 462 -33.47 -30.28 1.56
CA ALA A 462 -33.23 -29.92 2.98
C ALA A 462 -33.46 -31.04 4.05
N PRO A 463 -32.74 -31.09 5.19
CA PRO A 463 -32.06 -30.00 5.90
C PRO A 463 -30.56 -30.23 6.23
N SER A 464 -29.94 -29.15 6.69
CA SER A 464 -28.52 -28.89 6.89
C SER A 464 -28.00 -29.14 8.31
N GLN A 465 -26.68 -29.40 8.37
CA GLN A 465 -25.72 -29.44 9.51
C GLN A 465 -25.46 -30.80 10.16
N PRO A 466 -24.23 -31.10 10.68
CA PRO A 466 -23.03 -30.26 10.80
C PRO A 466 -21.78 -30.87 10.13
N ALA A 467 -21.03 -30.08 9.33
CA ALA A 467 -19.73 -30.48 8.80
C ALA A 467 -18.60 -29.83 9.62
N THR A 468 -17.74 -30.70 10.11
CA THR A 468 -16.49 -30.48 10.82
C THR A 468 -15.52 -29.59 10.05
N LEU A 469 -15.00 -28.57 10.73
CA LEU A 469 -13.90 -27.71 10.29
C LEU A 469 -12.59 -28.51 10.18
N PRO A 470 -11.89 -28.52 9.03
CA PRO A 470 -10.46 -28.73 8.99
C PRO A 470 -9.76 -27.38 9.27
N THR A 471 -9.06 -27.33 10.39
CA THR A 471 -8.19 -26.21 10.78
C THR A 471 -7.05 -26.07 9.77
N THR A 472 -7.15 -25.07 8.90
CA THR A 472 -6.01 -24.60 8.10
C THR A 472 -5.86 -23.11 8.37
N GLN A 473 -4.85 -22.78 9.17
CA GLN A 473 -4.40 -21.42 9.43
C GLN A 473 -3.82 -20.82 8.15
N PRO A 474 -4.12 -19.55 7.80
CA PRO A 474 -3.46 -18.84 6.71
C PRO A 474 -2.05 -18.42 7.13
N ALA A 475 -1.08 -18.72 6.27
CA ALA A 475 0.32 -18.35 6.42
C ALA A 475 0.52 -16.85 6.19
N LEU A 476 0.90 -16.13 7.24
CA LEU A 476 1.56 -14.83 7.15
C LEU A 476 2.91 -15.02 6.45
N LEU A 477 3.24 -14.09 5.55
CA LEU A 477 4.48 -14.01 4.78
C LEU A 477 5.72 -14.18 5.68
N THR A 478 6.24 -15.39 5.70
CA THR A 478 7.65 -15.68 5.98
C THR A 478 8.19 -16.39 4.74
N LEU A 479 9.24 -15.83 4.13
CA LEU A 479 9.94 -16.49 3.04
C LEU A 479 10.52 -17.83 3.55
N PRO A 480 10.48 -18.92 2.78
CA PRO A 480 11.05 -20.18 3.20
C PRO A 480 12.57 -20.09 3.17
N GLY A 481 13.20 -20.10 4.35
CA GLY A 481 14.64 -20.23 4.49
C GLY A 481 15.10 -21.64 4.11
N GLU A 482 15.93 -21.73 3.08
CA GLU A 482 16.89 -22.83 2.97
C GLU A 482 18.00 -22.60 4.01
N LYS A 483 18.37 -23.67 4.70
CA LYS A 483 19.38 -23.69 5.75
C LYS A 483 20.73 -23.35 5.13
N ASP A 484 21.33 -22.24 5.55
CA ASP A 484 22.78 -22.12 5.67
C ASP A 484 23.09 -21.33 6.94
N SER A 485 24.09 -21.82 7.67
CA SER A 485 24.46 -21.43 9.01
C SER A 485 25.27 -20.14 9.01
N GLU A 486 24.72 -19.07 9.57
CA GLU A 486 25.47 -17.98 10.20
C GLU A 486 24.49 -17.27 11.17
N THR A 487 24.94 -17.03 12.39
CA THR A 487 24.13 -16.55 13.52
C THR A 487 23.71 -15.09 13.32
N PRO A 488 22.41 -14.75 13.30
CA PRO A 488 21.99 -13.35 13.34
C PRO A 488 21.98 -12.85 14.79
N GLU A 489 22.64 -11.73 15.05
CA GLU A 489 22.47 -10.95 16.27
C GLU A 489 21.02 -10.47 16.38
N VAL A 490 20.44 -10.62 17.57
CA VAL A 490 19.01 -10.40 17.84
C VAL A 490 18.81 -8.94 18.28
N SER A 491 18.27 -8.09 17.41
CA SER A 491 17.81 -6.75 17.80
C SER A 491 16.50 -6.85 18.58
N SER A 492 16.50 -6.39 19.83
CA SER A 492 15.39 -6.47 20.79
C SER A 492 14.31 -5.38 20.63
N SER A 493 14.19 -4.72 19.48
CA SER A 493 13.30 -3.56 19.25
C SER A 493 11.97 -3.94 18.56
N VAL A 494 10.84 -3.39 19.02
CA VAL A 494 9.52 -3.52 18.36
C VAL A 494 9.47 -2.70 17.09
N ASN A 495 8.87 -3.23 16.02
CA ASN A 495 8.55 -2.44 14.83
C ASN A 495 7.39 -1.46 15.11
N MET A 496 7.68 -0.15 15.08
CA MET A 496 6.69 0.92 15.34
C MET A 496 5.52 0.93 14.36
N ASN A 497 5.67 0.37 13.16
CA ASN A 497 4.56 0.27 12.20
C ASN A 497 3.40 -0.57 12.74
N CYS A 498 3.66 -1.53 13.64
CA CYS A 498 2.62 -2.33 14.29
C CYS A 498 1.78 -1.52 15.29
N LEU A 499 2.28 -0.37 15.74
CA LEU A 499 1.61 0.48 16.72
C LEU A 499 0.85 1.64 16.10
N ARG A 500 1.00 1.88 14.79
CA ARG A 500 0.30 2.93 14.04
C ARG A 500 -1.22 2.98 14.31
N PRO A 501 -1.96 1.86 14.40
CA PRO A 501 -3.40 1.88 14.70
C PRO A 501 -3.77 2.50 16.06
N PHE A 502 -2.82 2.62 16.98
CA PHE A 502 -3.00 3.19 18.33
C PHE A 502 -2.52 4.64 18.43
N PHE A 503 -2.07 5.23 17.33
CA PHE A 503 -1.69 6.63 17.26
C PHE A 503 -2.71 7.45 16.49
N ARG A 504 -2.89 8.71 16.89
CA ARG A 504 -3.71 9.69 16.16
C ARG A 504 -3.07 10.00 14.82
N GLU A 505 -3.92 10.21 13.83
CA GLU A 505 -3.50 10.52 12.47
C GLU A 505 -2.90 11.93 12.39
N LEU A 506 -1.70 12.06 11.83
CA LEU A 506 -1.16 13.37 11.46
C LEU A 506 -1.96 13.99 10.31
N HIS A 507 -2.10 15.29 10.22
CA HIS A 507 -2.79 15.96 9.11
C HIS A 507 -1.84 16.22 7.95
N LEU A 508 -2.35 16.48 6.74
CA LEU A 508 -1.50 16.78 5.57
C LEU A 508 -0.72 18.10 5.75
N ASP A 509 -1.28 19.06 6.49
CA ASP A 509 -0.62 20.35 6.73
C ASP A 509 0.66 20.21 7.58
N VAL A 510 0.81 19.12 8.33
CA VAL A 510 2.02 18.83 9.13
C VAL A 510 3.27 18.73 8.24
N PHE A 511 3.12 18.31 6.98
CA PHE A 511 4.26 18.19 6.07
C PHE A 511 4.81 19.55 5.59
N CYS A 512 4.19 20.68 5.98
CA CYS A 512 4.81 22.00 5.85
C CYS A 512 6.10 22.12 6.69
N LEU A 513 6.31 21.27 7.68
CA LEU A 513 7.57 21.22 8.44
C LEU A 513 8.78 20.84 7.57
N LEU A 514 8.56 20.19 6.42
CA LEU A 514 9.61 19.86 5.45
C LEU A 514 10.22 21.09 4.76
N PHE A 515 9.63 22.29 4.89
CA PHE A 515 10.21 23.51 4.30
C PHE A 515 11.51 23.97 5.00
N ARG A 516 11.79 23.47 6.20
CA ARG A 516 13.03 23.74 6.93
C ARG A 516 14.19 23.01 6.27
N LYS A 517 15.37 23.65 6.18
CA LYS A 517 16.56 23.08 5.55
C LYS A 517 16.99 21.79 6.26
N LEU A 518 17.26 20.74 5.48
CA LEU A 518 17.74 19.45 5.99
C LEU A 518 19.18 19.59 6.51
N ALA A 519 19.40 19.15 7.74
CA ALA A 519 20.74 18.97 8.32
C ALA A 519 21.30 17.62 7.87
N LEU A 520 22.42 17.64 7.14
CA LEU A 520 23.10 16.43 6.69
C LEU A 520 24.09 15.89 7.74
N ASP A 521 24.58 16.78 8.61
CA ASP A 521 25.53 16.42 9.66
C ASP A 521 24.78 15.89 10.89
N THR A 522 25.13 14.68 11.32
CA THR A 522 24.60 14.04 12.53
C THR A 522 25.15 14.65 13.82
N GLU A 523 26.27 15.38 13.77
CA GLU A 523 27.02 15.82 14.96
C GLU A 523 26.77 17.28 15.32
N LEU A 524 26.47 18.14 14.35
CA LEU A 524 26.15 19.56 14.58
C LEU A 524 24.64 19.79 14.60
N GLN A 525 24.04 19.77 15.79
CA GLN A 525 22.66 20.24 15.97
C GLN A 525 22.60 21.77 15.80
N VAL A 526 22.42 22.22 14.56
CA VAL A 526 22.15 23.63 14.29
C VAL A 526 20.68 23.91 14.61
N LYS A 527 20.44 24.71 15.67
CA LYS A 527 19.10 25.26 15.96
C LYS A 527 18.54 25.89 14.67
N ALA A 528 17.28 25.61 14.36
CA ALA A 528 16.59 26.00 13.12
C ALA A 528 16.84 25.14 11.84
N GLN A 529 17.45 23.94 11.93
CA GLN A 529 17.46 22.94 10.82
C GLN A 529 16.63 21.68 11.12
N LEU A 530 16.16 21.00 10.07
CA LEU A 530 15.38 19.75 10.13
C LEU A 530 16.36 18.59 10.29
N THR A 531 16.24 17.81 11.37
CA THR A 531 17.13 16.67 11.62
C THR A 531 16.74 15.46 10.75
N LEU A 532 17.67 14.51 10.56
CA LEU A 532 17.39 13.30 9.77
C LEU A 532 16.27 12.44 10.39
N SER A 533 16.18 12.38 11.73
CA SER A 533 15.11 11.65 12.42
C SER A 533 13.75 12.32 12.26
N GLU A 534 13.68 13.66 12.30
CA GLU A 534 12.46 14.41 11.99
C GLU A 534 12.02 14.20 10.54
N ALA A 535 12.96 14.26 9.59
CA ALA A 535 12.67 14.03 8.18
C ALA A 535 12.18 12.58 7.94
N GLU A 536 12.82 11.60 8.57
CA GLU A 536 12.40 10.19 8.50
C GLU A 536 10.98 10.01 9.05
N PHE A 537 10.68 10.58 10.22
CA PHE A 537 9.35 10.51 10.85
C PHE A 537 8.26 11.08 9.92
N LEU A 538 8.48 12.29 9.40
CA LEU A 538 7.52 12.97 8.51
C LEU A 538 7.35 12.23 7.18
N LEU A 539 8.45 11.88 6.50
CA LEU A 539 8.38 11.26 5.18
C LEU A 539 7.82 9.83 5.24
N THR A 540 8.08 9.10 6.32
CA THR A 540 7.49 7.78 6.53
C THR A 540 5.97 7.87 6.59
N ASP A 541 5.42 8.78 7.41
CA ASP A 541 3.97 8.97 7.49
C ASP A 541 3.37 9.48 6.17
N LEU A 542 4.04 10.44 5.51
CA LEU A 542 3.62 10.96 4.20
C LEU A 542 3.52 9.83 3.16
N ASN A 543 4.55 9.01 3.03
CA ASN A 543 4.57 7.92 2.05
C ASN A 543 3.47 6.88 2.32
N PHE A 544 3.19 6.55 3.58
CA PHE A 544 2.08 5.67 3.91
C PHE A 544 0.72 6.25 3.46
N LYS A 545 0.49 7.55 3.69
CA LYS A 545 -0.72 8.23 3.23
C LYS A 545 -0.85 8.29 1.72
N LEU A 546 0.24 8.66 1.02
CA LEU A 546 0.23 8.71 -0.44
C LEU A 546 0.05 7.31 -1.04
N MET A 547 0.65 6.27 -0.46
CA MET A 547 0.44 4.89 -0.89
C MET A 547 -0.98 4.40 -0.65
N HIS A 548 -1.64 4.84 0.43
CA HIS A 548 -3.05 4.53 0.70
C HIS A 548 -3.97 5.17 -0.34
N VAL A 549 -3.72 6.43 -0.73
CA VAL A 549 -4.58 7.19 -1.66
C VAL A 549 -4.27 6.92 -3.14
N PHE A 550 -2.99 6.82 -3.51
CA PHE A 550 -2.53 6.70 -4.90
C PHE A 550 -2.03 5.30 -5.29
N GLY A 551 -1.82 4.41 -4.31
CA GLY A 551 -1.29 3.08 -4.56
C GLY A 551 -2.20 2.27 -5.49
N SER A 552 -1.65 1.77 -6.59
CA SER A 552 -2.35 0.78 -7.40
C SER A 552 -2.56 -0.49 -6.57
N THR A 553 -3.81 -0.90 -6.37
CA THR A 553 -4.16 -2.20 -5.77
C THR A 553 -3.78 -3.34 -6.72
N ASN A 554 -2.48 -3.50 -7.03
CA ASN A 554 -1.94 -4.58 -7.85
C ASN A 554 -1.70 -5.88 -7.07
N LYS A 555 -2.08 -5.91 -5.78
CA LYS A 555 -2.32 -7.20 -5.11
C LYS A 555 -3.56 -7.78 -5.75
N ARG A 556 -3.38 -8.67 -6.75
CA ARG A 556 -4.45 -9.55 -7.26
C ARG A 556 -5.23 -10.05 -6.05
N ALA A 557 -6.44 -9.52 -5.85
CA ALA A 557 -7.35 -10.01 -4.84
C ALA A 557 -7.52 -11.50 -5.13
N SER A 558 -6.95 -12.34 -4.27
CA SER A 558 -7.16 -13.77 -4.35
C SER A 558 -8.66 -13.97 -4.17
N VAL A 559 -9.31 -14.56 -5.17
CA VAL A 559 -10.74 -14.91 -5.17
C VAL A 559 -11.10 -15.82 -3.98
N LEU A 560 -10.11 -16.36 -3.26
CA LEU A 560 -10.29 -16.93 -1.93
C LEU A 560 -10.01 -15.90 -0.82
N GLY A 561 -11.05 -15.15 -0.44
CA GLY A 561 -11.37 -14.86 0.96
C GLY A 561 -10.40 -14.05 1.83
N SER A 562 -9.37 -13.39 1.30
CA SER A 562 -8.66 -12.38 2.10
C SER A 562 -9.48 -11.09 2.09
N ASN A 563 -10.19 -10.80 3.18
CA ASN A 563 -10.74 -9.47 3.41
C ASN A 563 -9.63 -8.44 3.17
N PRO A 564 -9.84 -7.37 2.39
CA PRO A 564 -8.90 -6.26 2.40
C PRO A 564 -8.88 -5.77 3.85
N GLU A 565 -7.75 -5.95 4.55
CA GLU A 565 -7.55 -5.36 5.87
C GLU A 565 -7.85 -3.87 5.73
N LYS A 566 -8.91 -3.38 6.38
CA LYS A 566 -9.22 -1.95 6.39
C LYS A 566 -8.00 -1.24 6.98
N SER A 567 -7.52 -0.24 6.25
CA SER A 567 -6.38 0.58 6.63
C SER A 567 -6.78 1.45 7.83
N ILE A 568 -6.43 1.02 9.05
CA ILE A 568 -6.75 1.78 10.28
C ILE A 568 -5.83 3.02 10.35
N GLY A 569 -6.39 4.17 10.73
CA GLY A 569 -5.63 5.41 10.95
C GLY A 569 -5.52 6.35 9.74
N TYR A 570 -6.50 6.31 8.83
CA TYR A 570 -6.61 7.20 7.66
C TYR A 570 -7.98 7.89 7.58
N SER A 571 -8.75 7.94 8.67
CA SER A 571 -10.13 8.43 8.67
C SER A 571 -10.22 9.91 8.30
N HIS A 572 -9.23 10.73 8.66
CA HIS A 572 -9.16 12.13 8.27
C HIS A 572 -8.73 12.28 6.80
N LEU A 573 -7.74 11.51 6.35
CA LEU A 573 -7.31 11.51 4.95
C LEU A 573 -8.43 11.08 4.00
N ASP A 574 -9.19 10.05 4.37
CA ASP A 574 -10.30 9.49 3.57
C ASP A 574 -11.51 10.42 3.46
N LEU A 575 -11.53 11.54 4.20
CA LEU A 575 -12.47 12.63 3.95
C LEU A 575 -12.23 13.27 2.58
N PHE A 576 -10.98 13.32 2.13
CA PHE A 576 -10.58 14.01 0.91
C PHE A 576 -10.56 13.08 -0.29
N THR A 577 -10.99 13.58 -1.44
CA THR A 577 -10.88 12.81 -2.69
C THR A 577 -9.40 12.69 -3.09
N PRO A 578 -9.01 11.66 -3.86
CA PRO A 578 -7.63 11.56 -4.35
C PRO A 578 -7.14 12.82 -5.09
N ALA A 579 -8.02 13.49 -5.83
CA ALA A 579 -7.71 14.76 -6.50
C ALA A 579 -7.46 15.90 -5.51
N GLU A 580 -8.27 16.05 -4.46
CA GLU A 580 -8.06 17.04 -3.39
C GLU A 580 -6.74 16.79 -2.64
N VAL A 581 -6.44 15.52 -2.34
CA VAL A 581 -5.17 15.12 -1.72
C VAL A 581 -4.00 15.49 -2.62
N ALA A 582 -4.09 15.21 -3.92
CA ALA A 582 -3.07 15.58 -4.88
C ALA A 582 -2.83 17.10 -4.93
N GLN A 583 -3.89 17.90 -4.97
CA GLN A 583 -3.79 19.36 -4.96
C GLN A 583 -3.09 19.89 -3.70
N ARG A 584 -3.45 19.38 -2.52
CA ARG A 584 -2.79 19.76 -1.26
C ARG A 584 -1.34 19.31 -1.21
N ALA A 585 -1.06 18.16 -1.80
CA ALA A 585 0.27 17.59 -1.84
C ALA A 585 1.26 18.35 -2.73
N LEU A 586 0.77 19.17 -3.68
CA LEU A 586 1.61 20.08 -4.46
C LEU A 586 2.47 20.99 -3.56
N ARG A 587 1.97 21.36 -2.37
CA ARG A 587 2.66 22.25 -1.42
C ARG A 587 4.02 21.68 -0.98
N PHE A 588 4.11 20.37 -0.77
CA PHE A 588 5.34 19.75 -0.25
C PHE A 588 6.23 19.11 -1.33
N LEU A 589 5.82 19.11 -2.59
CA LEU A 589 6.65 18.59 -3.68
C LEU A 589 7.94 19.42 -3.87
N LYS A 590 7.85 20.75 -3.73
CA LYS A 590 9.02 21.64 -3.80
C LYS A 590 10.07 21.32 -2.73
N PRO A 591 9.75 21.30 -1.42
CA PRO A 591 10.75 20.95 -0.40
C PRO A 591 11.28 19.52 -0.56
N VAL A 592 10.48 18.55 -1.00
CA VAL A 592 10.96 17.19 -1.32
C VAL A 592 12.05 17.22 -2.40
N CYS A 593 11.84 17.95 -3.50
CA CYS A 593 12.86 18.10 -4.54
C CYS A 593 14.12 18.83 -4.05
N VAL A 594 13.99 19.87 -3.22
CA VAL A 594 15.14 20.56 -2.61
C VAL A 594 15.99 19.60 -1.77
N HIS A 595 15.34 18.76 -0.95
CA HIS A 595 16.05 17.80 -0.11
C HIS A 595 16.71 16.69 -0.95
N LEU A 596 16.06 16.23 -2.02
CA LEU A 596 16.66 15.29 -2.98
C LEU A 596 17.93 15.87 -3.61
N GLU A 597 17.91 17.11 -4.09
CA GLU A 597 19.09 17.81 -4.63
C GLU A 597 20.19 17.95 -3.58
N THR A 598 19.82 18.26 -2.33
CA THR A 598 20.76 18.45 -1.22
C THR A 598 21.49 17.15 -0.88
N ILE A 599 20.77 16.04 -0.77
CA ILE A 599 21.36 14.72 -0.50
C ILE A 599 22.15 14.22 -1.71
N SER A 600 21.63 14.41 -2.93
CA SER A 600 22.31 14.07 -4.18
C SER A 600 23.65 14.80 -4.31
N GLY A 601 23.67 16.11 -4.10
CA GLY A 601 24.89 16.91 -4.15
C GLY A 601 25.92 16.50 -3.10
N PHE A 602 25.47 16.10 -1.91
CA PHE A 602 26.34 15.56 -0.87
C PHE A 602 27.00 14.24 -1.29
N PHE A 603 26.23 13.29 -1.83
CA PHE A 603 26.80 12.05 -2.34
C PHE A 603 27.68 12.27 -3.57
N GLN A 604 27.33 13.17 -4.49
CA GLN A 604 28.17 13.53 -5.63
C GLN A 604 29.52 14.11 -5.20
N SER A 605 29.54 15.00 -4.20
CA SER A 605 30.80 15.52 -3.63
C SER A 605 31.62 14.39 -3.02
N MET A 606 31.01 13.53 -2.22
CA MET A 606 31.69 12.40 -1.58
C MET A 606 32.25 11.40 -2.60
N ILE A 607 31.53 11.13 -3.68
CA ILE A 607 31.99 10.25 -4.77
C ILE A 607 33.14 10.92 -5.54
N ALA A 608 33.04 12.22 -5.82
CA ALA A 608 34.08 12.98 -6.50
C ALA A 608 35.38 13.06 -5.67
N ASP A 609 35.27 13.20 -4.35
CA ASP A 609 36.40 13.23 -3.42
C ASP A 609 37.14 11.88 -3.34
N ASN A 610 36.50 10.78 -3.77
CA ASN A 610 37.05 9.43 -3.81
C ASN A 610 37.28 8.91 -5.24
N ASP A 611 37.65 9.81 -6.18
CA ASP A 611 37.98 9.48 -7.58
C ASP A 611 36.86 8.74 -8.34
N GLY A 612 35.60 8.93 -7.96
CA GLY A 612 34.45 8.26 -8.58
C GLY A 612 34.20 6.85 -8.07
N VAL A 613 34.93 6.37 -7.06
CA VAL A 613 34.76 5.04 -6.49
C VAL A 613 33.68 5.05 -5.40
N MET A 614 32.70 4.16 -5.54
CA MET A 614 31.53 4.09 -4.67
C MET A 614 31.78 3.34 -3.36
N ASP A 615 32.93 2.68 -3.17
CA ASP A 615 33.28 1.87 -1.98
C ASP A 615 34.04 2.69 -0.90
N ALA A 616 33.95 4.01 -0.97
CA ALA A 616 34.76 4.89 -0.16
C ALA A 616 34.61 4.64 1.36
N PRO A 617 35.72 4.68 2.13
CA PRO A 617 35.68 4.57 3.58
C PRO A 617 34.81 5.68 4.17
N GLY A 618 33.67 5.31 4.77
CA GLY A 618 32.73 6.26 5.36
C GLY A 618 31.33 6.25 4.73
N MET A 619 31.20 5.91 3.44
CA MET A 619 29.92 5.94 2.71
C MET A 619 28.86 5.01 3.30
N PHE A 620 29.26 3.80 3.72
CA PHE A 620 28.36 2.76 4.23
C PHE A 620 28.52 2.52 5.75
N THR A 621 28.79 3.58 6.50
CA THR A 621 28.82 3.54 7.97
C THR A 621 27.41 3.56 8.56
N GLU A 622 27.27 3.12 9.81
CA GLU A 622 25.99 3.20 10.54
C GLU A 622 25.46 4.64 10.63
N LYS A 623 26.37 5.64 10.70
CA LYS A 623 26.02 7.07 10.71
C LYS A 623 25.30 7.54 9.44
N MET A 624 25.57 6.90 8.30
CA MET A 624 25.04 7.29 6.99
C MET A 624 23.71 6.60 6.65
N GLN A 625 23.32 5.58 7.43
CA GLN A 625 22.07 4.84 7.20
C GLN A 625 20.81 5.70 7.27
N PRO A 626 20.65 6.60 8.26
CA PRO A 626 19.49 7.49 8.29
C PRO A 626 19.41 8.38 7.04
N LEU A 627 20.55 8.83 6.51
CA LEU A 627 20.60 9.66 5.31
C LEU A 627 20.16 8.89 4.06
N ILE A 628 20.66 7.66 3.87
CA ILE A 628 20.24 6.77 2.77
C ILE A 628 18.74 6.49 2.87
N LYS A 629 18.24 6.22 4.08
CA LYS A 629 16.81 5.95 4.33
C LYS A 629 15.94 7.16 3.99
N VAL A 630 16.32 8.37 4.41
CA VAL A 630 15.62 9.61 4.06
C VAL A 630 15.63 9.81 2.54
N ASN A 631 16.74 9.54 1.85
CA ASN A 631 16.81 9.62 0.39
C ASN A 631 15.80 8.66 -0.29
N THR A 632 15.75 7.39 0.15
CA THR A 632 14.77 6.41 -0.34
C THR A 632 13.34 6.86 -0.08
N LEU A 633 13.04 7.44 1.08
CA LEU A 633 11.72 7.97 1.40
C LEU A 633 11.33 9.15 0.50
N LEU A 634 12.26 10.08 0.22
CA LEU A 634 12.01 11.20 -0.69
C LEU A 634 11.72 10.71 -2.11
N PHE A 635 12.50 9.75 -2.62
CA PHE A 635 12.22 9.13 -3.93
C PHE A 635 10.90 8.38 -3.96
N THR A 636 10.54 7.70 -2.86
CA THR A 636 9.22 7.06 -2.73
C THR A 636 8.11 8.10 -2.88
N THR A 637 8.23 9.27 -2.24
CA THR A 637 7.23 10.34 -2.35
C THR A 637 7.04 10.78 -3.80
N VAL A 638 8.13 11.05 -4.52
CA VAL A 638 8.08 11.46 -5.94
C VAL A 638 7.54 10.35 -6.83
N SER A 639 7.99 9.10 -6.62
CA SER A 639 7.56 7.92 -7.38
C SER A 639 6.06 7.68 -7.25
N VAL A 640 5.53 7.72 -6.03
CA VAL A 640 4.11 7.49 -5.75
C VAL A 640 3.24 8.57 -6.38
N PHE A 641 3.70 9.82 -6.35
CA PHE A 641 2.99 10.94 -6.95
C PHE A 641 2.87 10.79 -8.46
N LEU A 642 4.00 10.57 -9.15
CA LEU A 642 4.05 10.47 -10.61
C LEU A 642 3.43 9.17 -11.14
N SER A 643 3.39 8.12 -10.31
CA SER A 643 2.77 6.83 -10.67
C SER A 643 1.25 6.79 -10.44
N TRP A 644 0.64 7.86 -9.94
CA TRP A 644 -0.80 7.89 -9.68
C TRP A 644 -1.60 7.79 -10.99
N PRO A 645 -2.42 6.74 -11.21
CA PRO A 645 -3.16 6.58 -12.46
C PRO A 645 -4.15 7.72 -12.73
N GLY A 646 -4.65 8.38 -11.67
CA GLY A 646 -5.58 9.51 -11.79
C GLY A 646 -4.99 10.72 -12.52
N LEU A 647 -3.66 10.84 -12.62
CA LEU A 647 -3.01 11.89 -13.43
C LEU A 647 -3.27 11.75 -14.93
N HIS A 648 -3.65 10.55 -15.40
CA HIS A 648 -3.97 10.32 -16.81
C HIS A 648 -5.42 10.70 -17.16
N GLN A 649 -6.24 11.04 -16.17
CA GLN A 649 -7.63 11.43 -16.38
C GLN A 649 -7.72 12.91 -16.77
N GLU A 650 -8.57 13.24 -17.74
CA GLU A 650 -8.78 14.62 -18.22
C GLU A 650 -9.16 15.58 -17.06
N GLU A 651 -9.93 15.10 -16.09
CA GLU A 651 -10.34 15.89 -14.90
C GLU A 651 -9.15 16.41 -14.08
N ASN A 652 -8.00 15.75 -14.14
CA ASN A 652 -6.81 16.06 -13.34
C ASN A 652 -5.67 16.69 -14.15
N GLU A 653 -5.91 17.09 -15.40
CA GLU A 653 -4.87 17.65 -16.28
C GLU A 653 -4.19 18.88 -15.66
N ALA A 654 -4.97 19.79 -15.05
CA ALA A 654 -4.43 20.96 -14.36
C ALA A 654 -3.48 20.58 -13.20
N THR A 655 -3.82 19.52 -12.45
CA THR A 655 -2.98 19.00 -11.37
C THR A 655 -1.69 18.40 -11.93
N LEU A 656 -1.77 17.61 -13.01
CA LEU A 656 -0.60 17.06 -13.69
C LEU A 656 0.35 18.18 -14.15
N ILE A 657 -0.17 19.19 -14.83
CA ILE A 657 0.63 20.33 -15.29
C ILE A 657 1.30 21.05 -14.11
N ALA A 658 0.59 21.23 -12.99
CA ALA A 658 1.16 21.85 -11.79
C ALA A 658 2.32 21.02 -11.21
N VAL A 659 2.18 19.70 -11.12
CA VAL A 659 3.25 18.78 -10.68
C VAL A 659 4.47 18.92 -11.58
N LEU A 660 4.26 18.78 -12.89
CA LEU A 660 5.34 18.83 -13.87
C LEU A 660 6.07 20.17 -13.82
N ARG A 661 5.34 21.29 -13.69
CA ARG A 661 5.95 22.62 -13.54
C ARG A 661 6.78 22.74 -12.27
N ILE A 662 6.31 22.25 -11.12
CA ILE A 662 7.06 22.34 -9.85
C ILE A 662 8.41 21.61 -9.98
N ILE A 663 8.41 20.43 -10.59
CA ILE A 663 9.64 19.65 -10.80
C ILE A 663 10.51 20.29 -11.88
N ALA A 664 9.94 20.65 -13.03
CA ALA A 664 10.69 21.23 -14.15
C ALA A 664 11.36 22.57 -13.80
N LYS A 665 10.74 23.39 -12.92
CA LYS A 665 11.33 24.64 -12.39
C LYS A 665 12.67 24.42 -11.71
N LYS A 666 12.98 23.21 -11.24
CA LYS A 666 14.28 22.88 -10.66
C LYS A 666 15.42 22.87 -11.65
N LEU A 667 15.13 22.54 -12.91
CA LEU A 667 16.15 22.45 -13.95
C LEU A 667 16.21 23.71 -14.83
N GLU A 668 15.05 24.27 -15.20
CA GLU A 668 14.93 25.37 -16.18
C GLU A 668 14.39 26.68 -15.58
N GLY A 669 14.20 26.74 -14.25
CA GLY A 669 13.74 27.95 -13.56
C GLY A 669 12.35 28.42 -14.01
N GLU A 670 12.14 29.74 -14.05
CA GLU A 670 10.81 30.33 -14.33
C GLU A 670 10.38 30.26 -15.81
N VAL A 671 11.29 29.89 -16.73
CA VAL A 671 10.99 29.72 -18.17
C VAL A 671 9.88 28.69 -18.40
N VAL A 672 9.77 27.74 -17.49
CA VAL A 672 8.82 26.61 -17.45
C VAL A 672 7.35 27.05 -17.39
N SER A 673 7.06 28.26 -16.91
CA SER A 673 5.69 28.73 -16.66
C SER A 673 4.84 28.85 -17.94
N GLY A 674 5.46 29.06 -19.10
CA GLY A 674 4.78 29.14 -20.41
C GLY A 674 4.82 27.87 -21.26
N MET A 675 5.46 26.79 -20.77
CA MET A 675 5.71 25.58 -21.56
C MET A 675 4.48 24.65 -21.60
N GLY A 676 4.34 23.92 -22.71
CA GLY A 676 3.30 22.90 -22.90
C GLY A 676 3.59 21.61 -22.12
N GLN A 677 2.58 20.77 -21.92
CA GLN A 677 2.72 19.52 -21.15
C GLN A 677 3.86 18.62 -21.65
N GLU A 678 4.00 18.45 -22.97
CA GLU A 678 5.00 17.57 -23.56
C GLU A 678 6.43 18.03 -23.30
N GLU A 679 6.69 19.34 -23.38
CA GLU A 679 8.00 19.92 -23.07
C GLU A 679 8.34 19.77 -21.58
N LEU A 680 7.33 19.97 -20.71
CA LEU A 680 7.47 19.77 -19.28
C LEU A 680 7.85 18.32 -18.95
N ILE A 681 7.24 17.34 -19.62
CA ILE A 681 7.56 15.91 -19.45
C ILE A 681 9.03 15.64 -19.81
N SER A 682 9.55 16.19 -20.91
CA SER A 682 10.96 16.04 -21.29
C SER A 682 11.92 16.63 -20.26
N ILE A 683 11.60 17.82 -19.72
CA ILE A 683 12.41 18.43 -18.65
C ILE A 683 12.38 17.59 -17.37
N VAL A 684 11.19 17.11 -16.97
CA VAL A 684 11.03 16.27 -15.78
C VAL A 684 11.79 14.95 -15.92
N PHE A 685 11.70 14.29 -17.08
CA PHE A 685 12.47 13.08 -17.36
C PHE A 685 13.97 13.32 -17.21
N ARG A 686 14.49 14.40 -17.82
CA ARG A 686 15.91 14.78 -17.71
C ARG A 686 16.33 15.09 -16.27
N TYR A 687 15.51 15.84 -15.53
CA TYR A 687 15.77 16.16 -14.13
C TYR A 687 15.90 14.89 -13.29
N ILE A 688 14.95 13.96 -13.41
CA ILE A 688 14.95 12.71 -12.64
C ILE A 688 16.12 11.80 -13.09
N SER A 689 16.42 11.72 -14.39
CA SER A 689 17.52 10.87 -14.88
C SER A 689 18.89 11.26 -14.33
N ASN A 690 19.11 12.53 -13.99
CA ASN A 690 20.41 13.01 -13.49
C ASN A 690 20.80 12.39 -12.13
N PHE A 691 19.83 11.91 -11.36
CA PHE A 691 20.08 11.32 -10.04
C PHE A 691 20.72 9.92 -10.08
N HIS A 692 20.72 9.21 -11.21
CA HIS A 692 21.28 7.85 -11.25
C HIS A 692 22.76 7.79 -10.80
N SER A 693 23.51 8.87 -11.02
CA SER A 693 24.92 9.02 -10.62
C SER A 693 25.12 9.08 -9.09
N SER A 694 24.16 9.64 -8.36
CA SER A 694 24.27 9.91 -6.91
C SER A 694 23.60 8.86 -6.03
N VAL A 695 22.98 7.83 -6.63
CA VAL A 695 22.24 6.80 -5.89
C VAL A 695 23.19 5.76 -5.30
N VAL A 696 23.09 5.60 -3.98
CA VAL A 696 23.96 4.72 -3.17
C VAL A 696 23.28 3.41 -2.74
N SER A 697 21.95 3.32 -2.79
CA SER A 697 21.18 2.10 -2.47
C SER A 697 20.41 1.58 -3.68
N ILE A 698 20.39 0.26 -3.86
CA ILE A 698 19.65 -0.40 -4.95
C ILE A 698 18.13 -0.20 -4.83
N GLU A 699 17.60 -0.02 -3.62
CA GLU A 699 16.19 0.27 -3.40
C GLU A 699 15.83 1.66 -3.95
N THR A 700 16.67 2.67 -3.69
CA THR A 700 16.49 4.00 -4.29
C THR A 700 16.62 3.93 -5.82
N ALA A 701 17.52 3.08 -6.34
CA ALA A 701 17.72 2.89 -7.78
C ALA A 701 16.48 2.29 -8.45
N SER A 702 15.82 1.32 -7.82
CA SER A 702 14.59 0.74 -8.37
C SER A 702 13.44 1.74 -8.34
N LEU A 703 13.31 2.55 -7.28
CA LEU A 703 12.34 3.64 -7.21
C LEU A 703 12.59 4.73 -8.27
N LEU A 704 13.85 5.09 -8.52
CA LEU A 704 14.23 6.01 -9.58
C LEU A 704 13.74 5.50 -10.94
N VAL A 705 14.01 4.23 -11.26
CA VAL A 705 13.59 3.62 -12.53
C VAL A 705 12.06 3.53 -12.62
N GLN A 706 11.37 3.14 -11.56
CA GLN A 706 9.90 3.14 -11.53
C GLN A 706 9.32 4.53 -11.77
N THR A 707 9.95 5.56 -11.20
CA THR A 707 9.56 6.96 -11.41
C THR A 707 9.75 7.37 -12.87
N LEU A 708 10.90 7.05 -13.47
CA LEU A 708 11.15 7.33 -14.90
C LEU A 708 10.14 6.61 -15.79
N VAL A 709 9.85 5.33 -15.51
CA VAL A 709 8.81 4.57 -16.22
C VAL A 709 7.45 5.23 -16.10
N ALA A 710 7.06 5.71 -14.91
CA ALA A 710 5.81 6.43 -14.72
C ALA A 710 5.73 7.69 -15.59
N VAL A 711 6.83 8.45 -15.71
CA VAL A 711 6.92 9.61 -16.60
C VAL A 711 6.76 9.20 -18.07
N THR A 712 7.35 8.08 -18.50
CA THR A 712 7.21 7.60 -19.89
C THR A 712 5.80 7.13 -20.27
N LEU A 713 4.92 6.89 -19.30
CA LEU A 713 3.52 6.54 -19.54
C LEU A 713 2.64 7.77 -19.80
N LEU A 714 3.12 8.98 -19.48
CA LEU A 714 2.45 10.23 -19.78
C LEU A 714 2.48 10.51 -21.30
N PRO A 715 1.46 11.21 -21.85
CA PRO A 715 1.42 11.50 -23.27
C PRO A 715 2.58 12.43 -23.66
N GLN A 716 3.48 11.93 -24.51
CA GLN A 716 4.76 12.55 -24.86
C GLN A 716 5.05 12.42 -26.35
N HIS A 717 5.77 13.40 -26.92
CA HIS A 717 6.20 13.40 -28.32
C HIS A 717 7.64 12.83 -28.51
N GLU A 718 8.49 12.89 -27.48
CA GLU A 718 9.85 12.32 -27.48
C GLU A 718 9.82 10.88 -26.93
N ASP A 719 10.60 9.98 -27.55
CA ASP A 719 10.76 8.61 -27.10
C ASP A 719 11.98 8.48 -26.16
N PHE A 720 11.72 8.41 -24.86
CA PHE A 720 12.77 8.30 -23.84
C PHE A 720 13.30 6.89 -23.62
N SER A 721 12.81 5.89 -24.37
CA SER A 721 13.14 4.47 -24.14
C SER A 721 14.64 4.21 -24.15
N ASP A 722 15.40 4.85 -25.05
CA ASP A 722 16.85 4.61 -25.19
C ASP A 722 17.63 5.18 -23.99
N LYS A 723 17.32 6.42 -23.56
CA LYS A 723 17.92 7.03 -22.36
C LYS A 723 17.54 6.25 -21.10
N LEU A 724 16.31 5.75 -21.00
CA LEU A 724 15.89 4.93 -19.86
C LEU A 724 16.66 3.61 -19.80
N VAL A 725 16.86 2.95 -20.94
CA VAL A 725 17.65 1.72 -21.04
C VAL A 725 19.10 1.97 -20.64
N GLU A 726 19.70 3.09 -21.07
CA GLU A 726 21.06 3.51 -20.67
C GLU A 726 21.18 3.67 -19.15
N VAL A 727 20.27 4.43 -18.52
CA VAL A 727 20.25 4.62 -17.06
C VAL A 727 20.11 3.28 -16.32
N VAL A 728 19.22 2.40 -16.78
CA VAL A 728 19.03 1.07 -16.14
C VAL A 728 20.26 0.20 -16.33
N GLU A 729 20.93 0.28 -17.49
CA GLU A 729 22.17 -0.45 -17.76
C GLU A 729 23.29 -0.02 -16.80
N ASP A 730 23.48 1.27 -16.60
CA ASP A 730 24.49 1.81 -15.68
C ASP A 730 24.24 1.36 -14.24
N LEU A 731 22.98 1.29 -13.81
CA LEU A 731 22.59 0.79 -12.49
C LEU A 731 22.80 -0.73 -12.33
N LEU A 732 22.63 -1.51 -13.40
CA LEU A 732 22.87 -2.96 -13.39
C LEU A 732 24.36 -3.31 -13.44
N LYS A 733 25.19 -2.44 -14.05
CA LYS A 733 26.66 -2.56 -14.12
C LYS A 733 27.37 -2.06 -12.84
N ARG A 734 26.65 -1.37 -11.94
CA ARG A 734 27.20 -0.85 -10.69
C ARG A 734 27.32 -1.93 -9.60
N GLU A 735 28.37 -1.83 -8.78
CA GLU A 735 28.49 -2.58 -7.52
C GLU A 735 27.70 -1.91 -6.39
N TRP A 736 26.99 -2.73 -5.59
CA TRP A 736 26.14 -2.26 -4.48
C TRP A 736 26.64 -2.81 -3.15
N TYR A 737 26.60 -1.99 -2.10
CA TYR A 737 27.16 -2.30 -0.79
C TYR A 737 26.14 -2.16 0.34
N ALA A 738 26.25 -3.04 1.33
CA ALA A 738 25.47 -3.04 2.56
C ALA A 738 26.15 -2.21 3.66
N THR A 739 25.46 -2.07 4.80
CA THR A 739 26.04 -1.54 6.04
C THR A 739 27.33 -2.26 6.40
N GLY A 740 28.44 -1.53 6.51
CA GLY A 740 29.77 -2.10 6.77
C GLY A 740 30.66 -2.23 5.53
N GLY A 741 30.17 -1.87 4.34
CA GLY A 741 30.97 -1.86 3.11
C GLY A 741 31.12 -3.22 2.42
N GLU A 742 30.42 -4.25 2.91
CA GLU A 742 30.34 -5.53 2.21
C GLU A 742 29.36 -5.48 1.03
N ARG A 743 29.52 -6.36 0.04
CA ARG A 743 28.60 -6.42 -1.11
C ARG A 743 27.19 -6.81 -0.68
N GLU A 744 26.20 -6.09 -1.18
CA GLU A 744 24.79 -6.29 -0.82
C GLU A 744 24.28 -7.65 -1.32
N LYS A 745 23.61 -8.40 -0.43
CA LYS A 745 23.07 -9.75 -0.70
C LYS A 745 21.73 -9.93 -0.01
N GLY A 746 20.94 -10.89 -0.49
CA GLY A 746 19.71 -11.33 0.16
C GLY A 746 18.45 -11.20 -0.70
N ALA A 747 17.30 -11.52 -0.11
CA ALA A 747 16.03 -11.59 -0.83
C ALA A 747 15.54 -10.21 -1.32
N VAL A 748 15.77 -9.15 -0.56
CA VAL A 748 15.39 -7.76 -0.92
C VAL A 748 16.22 -7.30 -2.11
N PHE A 749 17.55 -7.42 -2.04
CA PHE A 749 18.46 -7.14 -3.15
C PHE A 749 18.04 -7.87 -4.43
N ASN A 750 17.79 -9.18 -4.33
CA ASN A 750 17.30 -10.03 -5.41
C ASN A 750 15.99 -9.49 -6.04
N GLN A 751 15.06 -9.02 -5.23
CA GLN A 751 13.81 -8.43 -5.71
C GLN A 751 14.04 -7.09 -6.45
N GLN A 752 14.95 -6.24 -5.97
CA GLN A 752 15.26 -4.97 -6.64
C GLN A 752 15.97 -5.20 -7.99
N VAL A 753 16.92 -6.13 -8.05
CA VAL A 753 17.55 -6.56 -9.32
C VAL A 753 16.50 -7.12 -10.28
N HIS A 754 15.52 -7.88 -9.79
CA HIS A 754 14.43 -8.39 -10.62
C HIS A 754 13.64 -7.26 -11.29
N ILE A 755 13.29 -6.21 -10.54
CA ILE A 755 12.56 -5.03 -11.03
C ILE A 755 13.38 -4.31 -12.10
N LEU A 756 14.64 -3.98 -11.81
CA LEU A 756 15.53 -3.30 -12.74
C LEU A 756 15.68 -4.08 -14.06
N LEU A 757 15.94 -5.39 -13.97
CA LEU A 757 16.10 -6.25 -15.13
C LEU A 757 14.81 -6.40 -15.94
N GLN A 758 13.65 -6.43 -15.27
CA GLN A 758 12.37 -6.46 -15.99
C GLN A 758 12.14 -5.19 -16.81
N GLU A 759 12.41 -4.02 -16.23
CA GLU A 759 12.25 -2.76 -16.96
C GLU A 759 13.31 -2.60 -18.05
N TYR A 760 14.56 -3.02 -17.83
CA TYR A 760 15.62 -3.04 -18.86
C TYR A 760 15.17 -3.77 -20.14
N LEU A 761 14.60 -4.97 -19.98
CA LEU A 761 14.17 -5.81 -21.10
C LEU A 761 12.85 -5.34 -21.73
N LYS A 762 11.95 -4.74 -20.94
CA LYS A 762 10.63 -4.29 -21.39
C LYS A 762 10.71 -3.01 -22.21
N GLN A 763 11.49 -2.04 -21.74
CA GLN A 763 11.59 -0.70 -22.33
C GLN A 763 12.44 -0.70 -23.61
N SER A 764 13.38 -1.64 -23.76
CA SER A 764 14.22 -1.75 -24.96
C SER A 764 13.44 -1.90 -26.27
N LYS A 765 13.85 -1.15 -27.30
CA LYS A 765 13.35 -1.28 -28.68
C LYS A 765 13.70 -2.64 -29.29
N ASN A 766 14.89 -3.16 -28.96
CA ASN A 766 15.43 -4.44 -29.45
C ASN A 766 15.78 -5.38 -28.28
N PRO A 767 14.79 -5.94 -27.54
CA PRO A 767 15.06 -6.78 -26.38
C PRO A 767 15.91 -8.01 -26.71
N LEU A 768 15.78 -8.54 -27.94
CA LEU A 768 16.51 -9.74 -28.35
C LEU A 768 18.02 -9.50 -28.40
N LEU A 769 18.46 -8.32 -28.85
CA LEU A 769 19.88 -7.96 -28.88
C LEU A 769 20.43 -7.79 -27.46
N LEU A 770 19.68 -7.15 -26.56
CA LEU A 770 20.09 -7.02 -25.15
C LEU A 770 20.24 -8.38 -24.47
N ILE A 771 19.30 -9.30 -24.71
CA ILE A 771 19.38 -10.67 -24.19
C ILE A 771 20.62 -11.38 -24.77
N GLU A 772 20.94 -11.20 -26.04
CA GLU A 772 22.16 -11.75 -26.64
C GLU A 772 23.43 -11.20 -25.98
N ASN A 773 23.50 -9.88 -25.75
CA ASN A 773 24.63 -9.23 -25.10
C ASN A 773 24.83 -9.75 -23.66
N ILE A 774 23.76 -9.87 -22.88
CA ILE A 774 23.82 -10.44 -21.51
C ILE A 774 24.28 -11.91 -21.56
N CYS A 775 23.77 -12.69 -22.52
CA CYS A 775 24.12 -14.10 -22.64
C CYS A 775 25.56 -14.35 -23.12
N SER A 776 26.13 -13.45 -23.93
CA SER A 776 27.45 -13.64 -24.57
C SER A 776 28.61 -13.01 -23.80
N GLY A 777 28.37 -12.00 -22.96
CA GLY A 777 29.38 -11.40 -22.09
C GLY A 777 29.18 -11.83 -20.64
N PRO A 778 28.28 -11.14 -19.89
CA PRO A 778 28.13 -11.32 -18.45
C PRO A 778 27.85 -12.75 -18.00
N LEU A 779 26.95 -13.45 -18.68
CA LEU A 779 26.60 -14.82 -18.32
C LEU A 779 27.78 -15.77 -18.54
N GLU A 780 28.56 -15.59 -19.61
CA GLU A 780 29.73 -16.41 -19.86
C GLU A 780 30.87 -16.11 -18.87
N GLU A 781 31.08 -14.85 -18.51
CA GLU A 781 32.02 -14.46 -17.45
C GLU A 781 31.68 -15.15 -16.13
N PHE A 782 30.41 -15.08 -15.72
CA PHE A 782 29.91 -15.78 -14.54
C PHE A 782 30.12 -17.30 -14.64
N MET A 783 29.96 -17.90 -15.82
CA MET A 783 30.24 -19.34 -16.03
C MET A 783 31.73 -19.70 -15.96
N ARG A 784 32.63 -18.76 -16.24
CA ARG A 784 34.08 -18.96 -16.13
C ARG A 784 34.61 -18.69 -14.73
N ALA A 785 33.87 -17.95 -13.89
CA ALA A 785 34.28 -17.62 -12.53
C ALA A 785 34.35 -18.86 -11.62
N THR A 786 35.51 -19.12 -11.02
CA THR A 786 35.79 -20.30 -10.17
C THR A 786 35.98 -19.97 -8.67
N GLY A 787 35.68 -18.74 -8.26
CA GLY A 787 35.82 -18.27 -6.87
C GLY A 787 34.72 -18.74 -5.90
N ARG A 788 34.92 -18.49 -4.60
CA ARG A 788 33.90 -18.74 -3.55
C ARG A 788 32.61 -17.92 -3.76
N ASP A 789 32.72 -16.74 -4.38
CA ASP A 789 31.61 -15.85 -4.70
C ASP A 789 31.63 -15.46 -6.20
N PRO A 790 31.15 -16.34 -7.09
CA PRO A 790 31.18 -16.09 -8.52
C PRO A 790 30.23 -14.93 -8.87
N HIS A 791 30.74 -13.99 -9.66
CA HIS A 791 30.03 -12.83 -10.20
C HIS A 791 30.58 -12.50 -11.59
N SER A 792 29.85 -11.70 -12.36
CA SER A 792 30.35 -11.13 -13.62
C SER A 792 31.04 -9.80 -13.34
N ASP A 793 32.18 -9.56 -13.98
CA ASP A 793 32.90 -8.29 -13.89
C ASP A 793 32.15 -7.20 -14.68
N SER A 794 31.54 -7.57 -15.81
CA SER A 794 30.75 -6.65 -16.63
C SER A 794 29.41 -6.28 -15.98
N PHE A 795 28.76 -7.22 -15.28
CA PHE A 795 27.51 -6.98 -14.52
C PHE A 795 27.66 -7.55 -13.10
N PRO A 796 28.17 -6.76 -12.14
CA PRO A 796 28.36 -7.23 -10.76
C PRO A 796 27.06 -7.65 -10.07
N THR A 797 25.91 -7.13 -10.52
CA THR A 797 24.58 -7.56 -10.06
C THR A 797 24.24 -9.00 -10.47
N LEU A 798 24.94 -9.60 -11.44
CA LEU A 798 24.86 -11.02 -11.77
C LEU A 798 25.83 -11.83 -10.91
N ASN A 799 25.31 -12.43 -9.85
CA ASN A 799 26.03 -13.26 -8.91
C ASN A 799 25.27 -14.57 -8.62
N LYS A 800 25.82 -15.43 -7.76
CA LYS A 800 25.21 -16.71 -7.40
C LYS A 800 23.76 -16.57 -6.90
N GLY A 801 23.45 -15.53 -6.14
CA GLY A 801 22.12 -15.27 -5.58
C GLY A 801 21.11 -14.76 -6.62
N THR A 802 21.54 -13.97 -7.60
CA THR A 802 20.68 -13.36 -8.62
C THR A 802 20.62 -14.15 -9.93
N LEU A 803 21.46 -15.17 -10.13
CA LEU A 803 21.48 -16.02 -11.33
C LEU A 803 20.08 -16.55 -11.70
N GLY A 804 19.32 -17.03 -10.70
CA GLY A 804 17.96 -17.54 -10.91
C GLY A 804 17.00 -16.49 -11.48
N ILE A 805 17.20 -15.22 -11.10
CA ILE A 805 16.38 -14.09 -11.53
C ILE A 805 16.73 -13.69 -12.96
N TYR A 806 18.02 -13.55 -13.25
CA TYR A 806 18.53 -13.28 -14.60
C TYR A 806 18.04 -14.37 -15.56
N TYR A 807 18.30 -15.63 -15.23
CA TYR A 807 17.90 -16.76 -16.06
C TYR A 807 16.39 -16.80 -16.37
N ARG A 808 15.57 -16.58 -15.34
CA ARG A 808 14.10 -16.55 -15.48
C ARG A 808 13.64 -15.39 -16.36
N ASN A 809 14.19 -14.19 -16.17
CA ASN A 809 13.83 -13.01 -16.94
C ASN A 809 14.26 -13.12 -18.41
N LEU A 810 15.50 -13.55 -18.69
CA LEU A 810 15.98 -13.74 -20.06
C LEU A 810 15.12 -14.75 -20.84
N LEU A 811 14.76 -15.87 -20.22
CA LEU A 811 13.87 -16.87 -20.85
C LEU A 811 12.44 -16.39 -21.02
N SER A 812 11.89 -15.64 -20.06
CA SER A 812 10.51 -15.16 -20.13
C SER A 812 10.31 -14.09 -21.20
N PHE A 813 11.29 -13.20 -21.36
CA PHE A 813 11.29 -12.13 -22.36
C PHE A 813 11.74 -12.57 -23.75
N LEU A 814 12.35 -13.75 -23.90
CA LEU A 814 12.74 -14.27 -25.22
C LEU A 814 11.54 -14.32 -26.20
N GLY A 815 10.39 -14.81 -25.73
CA GLY A 815 9.19 -14.91 -26.57
C GLY A 815 8.60 -13.55 -26.96
N SER A 816 8.59 -12.57 -26.06
CA SER A 816 8.13 -11.20 -26.37
C SER A 816 9.14 -10.46 -27.25
N GLY A 817 10.44 -10.64 -27.01
CA GLY A 817 11.52 -10.07 -27.81
C GLY A 817 11.49 -10.53 -29.27
N ILE A 818 11.22 -11.83 -29.51
CA ILE A 818 11.04 -12.36 -30.88
C ILE A 818 9.86 -11.68 -31.56
N LYS A 819 8.70 -11.60 -30.88
CA LYS A 819 7.50 -10.95 -31.45
C LYS A 819 7.77 -9.49 -31.78
N LYS A 820 8.37 -8.72 -30.85
CA LYS A 820 8.69 -7.29 -31.02
C LYS A 820 9.65 -7.06 -32.20
N SER A 821 10.70 -7.89 -32.30
CA SER A 821 11.67 -7.81 -33.40
C SER A 821 11.02 -8.15 -34.76
N LEU A 822 10.19 -9.20 -34.81
CA LEU A 822 9.48 -9.59 -36.04
C LEU A 822 8.44 -8.54 -36.46
N THR A 823 7.77 -7.88 -35.51
CA THR A 823 6.83 -6.79 -35.83
C THR A 823 7.56 -5.54 -36.34
N ALA A 824 8.72 -5.20 -35.77
CA ALA A 824 9.53 -4.07 -36.21
C ALA A 824 10.03 -4.22 -37.66
N LEU A 825 10.28 -5.46 -38.10
CA LEU A 825 10.63 -5.80 -39.47
C LEU A 825 9.47 -5.63 -40.47
N GLY A 826 8.21 -5.54 -40.03
CA GLY A 826 7.04 -5.37 -40.90
C GLY A 826 6.75 -6.52 -41.87
N SER A 827 5.60 -6.47 -42.56
CA SER A 827 5.16 -7.52 -43.49
C SER A 827 6.00 -7.58 -44.79
N SER A 828 6.65 -6.48 -45.17
CA SER A 828 7.43 -6.30 -46.39
C SER A 828 8.91 -6.71 -46.27
N SER A 829 9.41 -7.05 -45.07
CA SER A 829 10.79 -7.50 -44.87
C SER A 829 11.08 -8.85 -45.52
N ASN A 830 12.31 -8.98 -46.02
CA ASN A 830 12.79 -10.21 -46.63
C ASN A 830 12.78 -11.36 -45.63
N ASN A 831 12.38 -12.55 -46.08
CA ASN A 831 12.34 -13.77 -45.27
C ASN A 831 13.70 -14.09 -44.62
N MET A 832 14.80 -13.66 -45.24
CA MET A 832 16.17 -13.73 -44.70
C MET A 832 16.34 -12.98 -43.38
N GLN A 833 15.80 -11.76 -43.27
CA GLN A 833 15.92 -10.96 -42.04
C GLN A 833 15.10 -11.57 -40.90
N LYS A 834 13.92 -12.13 -41.21
CA LYS A 834 13.12 -12.89 -40.25
C LYS A 834 13.84 -14.16 -39.79
N LEU A 835 14.60 -14.81 -40.68
CA LEU A 835 15.41 -15.98 -40.37
C LEU A 835 16.58 -15.62 -39.43
N LEU A 836 17.21 -14.45 -39.62
CA LEU A 836 18.26 -13.96 -38.74
C LEU A 836 17.77 -13.74 -37.30
N VAL A 837 16.58 -13.17 -37.12
CA VAL A 837 15.94 -13.01 -35.79
C VAL A 837 15.78 -14.38 -35.11
N TRP A 838 15.32 -15.39 -35.84
CA TRP A 838 15.19 -16.75 -35.30
C TRP A 838 16.53 -17.41 -35.00
N ASN A 839 17.57 -17.11 -35.78
CA ASN A 839 18.93 -17.59 -35.52
C ASN A 839 19.45 -17.07 -34.17
N THR A 840 19.37 -15.75 -33.95
CA THR A 840 19.73 -15.13 -32.67
C THR A 840 18.92 -15.70 -31.51
N ALA A 841 17.59 -15.84 -31.67
CA ALA A 841 16.73 -16.40 -30.65
C ALA A 841 17.09 -17.85 -30.26
N ILE A 842 17.49 -18.68 -31.23
CA ILE A 842 17.93 -20.05 -30.98
C ILE A 842 19.29 -20.11 -30.32
N LYS A 843 20.21 -19.22 -30.72
CA LYS A 843 21.52 -19.08 -30.06
C LYS A 843 21.34 -18.73 -28.58
N ILE A 844 20.51 -17.73 -28.28
CA ILE A 844 20.15 -17.35 -26.90
C ILE A 844 19.54 -18.53 -26.14
N PHE A 845 18.52 -19.18 -26.72
CA PHE A 845 17.86 -20.33 -26.10
C PHE A 845 18.86 -21.47 -25.84
N HIS A 846 19.77 -21.72 -26.79
CA HIS A 846 20.82 -22.71 -26.66
C HIS A 846 21.74 -22.40 -25.47
N THR A 847 22.29 -21.19 -25.42
CA THR A 847 23.17 -20.76 -24.31
C THR A 847 22.48 -20.96 -22.96
N LEU A 848 21.24 -20.46 -22.82
CA LEU A 848 20.48 -20.60 -21.57
C LEU A 848 20.24 -22.08 -21.21
N VAL A 849 19.81 -22.92 -22.17
CA VAL A 849 19.60 -24.34 -21.89
C VAL A 849 20.92 -25.05 -21.53
N MET A 850 22.06 -24.64 -22.08
CA MET A 850 23.36 -25.22 -21.75
C MET A 850 23.88 -24.82 -20.36
N VAL A 851 23.47 -23.68 -19.79
CA VAL A 851 23.79 -23.30 -18.39
C VAL A 851 23.35 -24.38 -17.40
N LEU A 852 22.28 -25.12 -17.71
CA LEU A 852 21.79 -26.21 -16.85
C LEU A 852 22.75 -27.40 -16.73
N LYS A 853 23.75 -27.52 -17.61
CA LYS A 853 24.79 -28.55 -17.50
C LYS A 853 25.75 -28.26 -16.35
N THR A 854 26.05 -26.99 -16.10
CA THR A 854 26.98 -26.54 -15.06
C THR A 854 26.25 -26.14 -13.77
N HIS A 855 25.07 -25.50 -13.88
CA HIS A 855 24.25 -25.08 -12.74
C HIS A 855 22.82 -25.61 -12.84
N ASN A 856 22.44 -26.53 -11.95
CA ASN A 856 21.17 -27.25 -12.03
C ASN A 856 20.27 -27.06 -10.79
N SER A 857 20.21 -25.84 -10.25
CA SER A 857 19.34 -25.55 -9.11
C SER A 857 17.86 -25.75 -9.44
N ARG A 858 17.06 -26.12 -8.44
CA ARG A 858 15.60 -26.35 -8.58
C ARG A 858 14.90 -25.17 -9.24
N GLN A 859 15.28 -23.94 -8.89
CA GLN A 859 14.69 -22.72 -9.44
C GLN A 859 14.96 -22.54 -10.94
N LEU A 860 16.18 -22.85 -11.40
CA LEU A 860 16.57 -22.78 -12.81
C LEU A 860 15.85 -23.84 -13.64
N LEU A 861 15.71 -25.06 -13.11
CA LEU A 861 14.99 -26.15 -13.77
C LEU A 861 13.50 -25.82 -13.97
N ILE A 862 12.84 -25.26 -12.94
CA ILE A 862 11.44 -24.81 -13.04
C ILE A 862 11.30 -23.71 -14.09
N ALA A 863 12.17 -22.69 -14.05
CA ALA A 863 12.14 -21.58 -14.99
C ALA A 863 12.34 -22.07 -16.44
N CYS A 864 13.30 -22.97 -16.66
CA CYS A 864 13.57 -23.55 -17.97
C CYS A 864 12.35 -24.29 -18.52
N LEU A 865 11.79 -25.26 -17.77
CA LEU A 865 10.66 -26.05 -18.24
C LEU A 865 9.42 -25.20 -18.52
N LYS A 866 9.16 -24.19 -17.67
CA LYS A 866 8.03 -23.29 -17.83
C LYS A 866 8.15 -22.43 -19.10
N HIS A 867 9.31 -21.82 -19.33
CA HIS A 867 9.49 -20.86 -20.43
C HIS A 867 9.90 -21.50 -21.75
N ALA A 868 10.61 -22.64 -21.73
CA ALA A 868 10.91 -23.42 -22.92
C ALA A 868 9.64 -23.88 -23.64
N ARG A 869 8.58 -24.22 -22.88
CA ARG A 869 7.26 -24.50 -23.45
C ARG A 869 6.77 -23.36 -24.35
N SER A 870 6.73 -22.13 -23.83
CA SER A 870 6.25 -20.96 -24.57
C SER A 870 7.11 -20.63 -25.78
N PHE A 871 8.43 -20.81 -25.68
CA PHE A 871 9.35 -20.66 -26.81
C PHE A 871 9.09 -21.69 -27.91
N LEU A 872 8.96 -22.98 -27.56
CA LEU A 872 8.71 -24.06 -28.53
C LEU A 872 7.34 -23.91 -29.21
N GLU A 873 6.31 -23.51 -28.47
CA GLU A 873 4.99 -23.19 -29.05
C GLU A 873 5.09 -22.05 -30.08
N LEU A 874 5.82 -20.97 -29.75
CA LEU A 874 6.03 -19.85 -30.67
C LEU A 874 6.84 -20.26 -31.91
N PHE A 875 7.89 -21.08 -31.72
CA PHE A 875 8.72 -21.61 -32.81
C PHE A 875 7.89 -22.46 -33.77
N LEU A 876 7.10 -23.39 -33.25
CA LEU A 876 6.21 -24.24 -34.07
C LEU A 876 5.19 -23.42 -34.85
N ARG A 877 4.62 -22.38 -34.23
CA ARG A 877 3.58 -21.55 -34.85
C ARG A 877 4.14 -20.57 -35.88
N SER A 878 5.30 -19.98 -35.63
CA SER A 878 5.81 -18.84 -36.42
C SER A 878 7.10 -19.11 -37.17
N ALA A 879 8.03 -19.90 -36.64
CA ALA A 879 9.31 -20.18 -37.29
C ALA A 879 9.18 -21.29 -38.35
N MET A 880 8.43 -22.36 -38.05
CA MET A 880 8.28 -23.50 -38.98
C MET A 880 7.67 -23.10 -40.34
N PRO A 881 6.59 -22.29 -40.42
CA PRO A 881 6.06 -21.84 -41.72
C PRO A 881 7.06 -20.97 -42.50
N LEU A 882 7.84 -20.14 -41.81
CA LEU A 882 8.92 -19.35 -42.42
C LEU A 882 9.99 -20.27 -43.01
N MET A 883 10.38 -21.31 -42.28
CA MET A 883 11.36 -22.30 -42.75
C MET A 883 10.87 -23.09 -43.95
N ASP A 884 9.60 -23.50 -44.01
CA ASP A 884 9.06 -24.18 -45.20
C ASP A 884 9.25 -23.32 -46.46
N THR A 885 9.06 -22.00 -46.30
CA THR A 885 9.19 -21.03 -47.39
C THR A 885 10.67 -20.77 -47.75
N CYS A 886 11.55 -20.67 -46.74
CA CYS A 886 12.97 -20.37 -46.92
C CYS A 886 13.80 -21.58 -47.37
N LEU A 887 13.38 -22.81 -47.07
CA LEU A 887 14.19 -24.01 -47.27
C LEU A 887 14.62 -24.22 -48.73
N ARG A 888 13.81 -23.75 -49.69
CA ARG A 888 14.13 -23.84 -51.13
C ARG A 888 15.22 -22.87 -51.59
N HIS A 889 15.33 -21.71 -50.94
CA HIS A 889 16.24 -20.63 -51.35
C HIS A 889 17.44 -20.47 -50.41
N HIS A 890 17.31 -20.85 -49.14
CA HIS A 890 18.29 -20.70 -48.06
C HIS A 890 18.48 -22.02 -47.28
N ASN A 891 18.71 -23.12 -47.99
CA ASN A 891 18.75 -24.48 -47.41
C ASN A 891 19.80 -24.63 -46.29
N GLN A 892 21.02 -24.16 -46.52
CA GLN A 892 22.13 -24.31 -45.58
C GLN A 892 21.89 -23.59 -44.24
N GLU A 893 21.28 -22.41 -44.28
CA GLU A 893 20.99 -21.62 -43.08
C GLU A 893 19.87 -22.25 -42.25
N VAL A 894 18.78 -22.70 -42.90
CA VAL A 894 17.68 -23.41 -42.23
C VAL A 894 18.19 -24.71 -41.58
N VAL A 895 19.02 -25.49 -42.28
CA VAL A 895 19.59 -26.74 -41.75
C VAL A 895 20.50 -26.47 -40.55
N THR A 896 21.33 -25.42 -40.60
CA THR A 896 22.25 -25.05 -39.51
C THR A 896 21.46 -24.64 -38.26
N LEU A 897 20.41 -23.84 -38.45
CA LEU A 897 19.53 -23.38 -37.40
C LEU A 897 18.78 -24.55 -36.72
N LEU A 898 18.27 -25.50 -37.51
CA LEU A 898 17.65 -26.73 -36.98
C LEU A 898 18.65 -27.60 -36.21
N LYS A 899 19.90 -27.71 -36.66
CA LYS A 899 20.96 -28.44 -35.95
C LYS A 899 21.25 -27.79 -34.59
N SER A 900 21.33 -26.46 -34.53
CA SER A 900 21.51 -25.73 -33.27
C SER A 900 20.36 -25.98 -32.30
N LEU A 901 19.11 -25.90 -32.78
CA LEU A 901 17.92 -26.20 -31.98
C LEU A 901 17.89 -27.67 -31.50
N GLN A 902 18.37 -28.61 -32.31
CA GLN A 902 18.43 -30.03 -31.98
C GLN A 902 19.26 -30.31 -30.71
N VAL A 903 20.39 -29.61 -30.54
CA VAL A 903 21.24 -29.79 -29.35
C VAL A 903 20.50 -29.34 -28.08
N SER A 904 19.84 -28.18 -28.13
CA SER A 904 19.07 -27.63 -27.00
C SER A 904 17.87 -28.52 -26.65
N THR A 905 17.14 -28.99 -27.66
CA THR A 905 15.96 -29.87 -27.47
C THR A 905 16.34 -31.25 -26.93
N ARG A 906 17.49 -31.81 -27.32
CA ARG A 906 18.03 -33.05 -26.72
C ARG A 906 18.34 -32.86 -25.25
N HIS A 907 19.02 -31.76 -24.88
CA HIS A 907 19.31 -31.50 -23.47
C HIS A 907 18.03 -31.23 -22.66
N LEU A 908 17.05 -30.52 -23.23
CA LEU A 908 15.75 -30.33 -22.60
C LEU A 908 15.01 -31.66 -22.37
N GLN A 909 15.19 -32.65 -23.24
CA GLN A 909 14.69 -34.01 -22.98
C GLN A 909 15.38 -34.64 -21.76
N HIS A 910 16.70 -34.49 -21.62
CA HIS A 910 17.42 -34.99 -20.44
C HIS A 910 16.90 -34.30 -19.16
N VAL A 911 16.67 -32.97 -19.20
CA VAL A 911 16.06 -32.21 -18.10
C VAL A 911 14.67 -32.76 -17.74
N CYS A 912 13.82 -33.04 -18.74
CA CYS A 912 12.51 -33.66 -18.55
C CYS A 912 12.59 -35.06 -17.92
N THR A 913 13.56 -35.87 -18.34
CA THR A 913 13.78 -37.23 -17.81
C THR A 913 14.30 -37.16 -16.37
N HIS A 914 15.31 -36.34 -16.10
CA HIS A 914 15.85 -36.10 -14.77
C HIS A 914 14.78 -35.60 -13.79
N SER A 915 13.95 -34.64 -14.22
CA SER A 915 12.84 -34.11 -13.41
C SER A 915 11.81 -35.18 -13.04
N LYS A 916 11.55 -36.13 -13.94
CA LYS A 916 10.65 -37.27 -13.71
C LYS A 916 11.27 -38.28 -12.72
N VAL A 917 12.60 -38.48 -12.78
CA VAL A 917 13.33 -39.39 -11.88
C VAL A 917 13.42 -38.83 -10.46
N ILE A 918 13.62 -37.52 -10.30
CA ILE A 918 13.66 -36.85 -8.97
C ILE A 918 12.31 -36.88 -8.26
N GLN A 919 11.19 -37.08 -8.97
CA GLN A 919 9.82 -37.07 -8.43
C GLN A 919 9.42 -35.76 -7.71
N ASP A 920 10.07 -34.64 -8.03
CA ASP A 920 9.62 -33.32 -7.54
C ASP A 920 8.29 -32.96 -8.22
N THR A 921 7.24 -32.84 -7.42
CA THR A 921 5.87 -32.53 -7.88
C THR A 921 5.80 -31.20 -8.64
N SER A 922 6.63 -30.22 -8.26
CA SER A 922 6.67 -28.89 -8.88
C SER A 922 7.30 -28.91 -10.28
N LEU A 923 8.32 -29.75 -10.50
CA LEU A 923 8.96 -29.95 -11.81
C LEU A 923 8.12 -30.87 -12.71
N THR A 924 7.61 -31.97 -12.15
CA THR A 924 6.88 -33.01 -12.87
C THR A 924 5.62 -32.47 -13.56
N ARG A 925 4.99 -31.42 -13.02
CA ARG A 925 3.83 -30.74 -13.63
C ARG A 925 4.11 -30.19 -15.03
N TYR A 926 5.32 -29.73 -15.32
CA TYR A 926 5.67 -29.11 -16.60
C TYR A 926 6.12 -30.13 -17.66
N VAL A 927 6.63 -31.29 -17.23
CA VAL A 927 7.26 -32.30 -18.10
C VAL A 927 6.36 -32.82 -19.23
N PRO A 928 5.08 -33.23 -18.99
CA PRO A 928 4.27 -33.88 -20.03
C PRO A 928 4.10 -33.00 -21.27
N LEU A 929 3.87 -31.71 -21.07
CA LEU A 929 3.57 -30.80 -22.16
C LEU A 929 4.82 -30.38 -22.93
N VAL A 930 5.95 -30.21 -22.25
CA VAL A 930 7.24 -29.96 -22.90
C VAL A 930 7.62 -31.18 -23.76
N LYS A 931 7.48 -32.41 -23.26
CA LYS A 931 7.71 -33.64 -24.05
C LYS A 931 6.83 -33.70 -25.30
N LYS A 932 5.53 -33.43 -25.16
CA LYS A 932 4.61 -33.34 -26.30
C LYS A 932 5.08 -32.33 -27.35
N LEU A 933 5.53 -31.15 -26.94
CA LEU A 933 6.03 -30.12 -27.86
C LEU A 933 7.32 -30.55 -28.58
N LEU A 934 8.23 -31.21 -27.86
CA LEU A 934 9.46 -31.77 -28.45
C LEU A 934 9.15 -32.84 -29.49
N GLU A 935 8.21 -33.74 -29.22
CA GLU A 935 7.75 -34.76 -30.17
C GLU A 935 7.09 -34.11 -31.40
N MET A 936 6.18 -33.16 -31.19
CA MET A 936 5.53 -32.43 -32.29
C MET A 936 6.55 -31.69 -33.17
N LEU A 937 7.57 -31.08 -32.57
CA LEU A 937 8.67 -30.44 -33.31
C LEU A 937 9.44 -31.44 -34.16
N VAL A 938 9.79 -32.60 -33.60
CA VAL A 938 10.45 -33.68 -34.33
C VAL A 938 9.62 -34.12 -35.53
N TYR A 939 8.32 -34.38 -35.35
CA TYR A 939 7.44 -34.79 -36.44
C TYR A 939 7.30 -33.69 -37.51
N ARG A 940 7.18 -32.43 -37.08
CA ARG A 940 7.03 -31.28 -38.00
C ARG A 940 8.28 -31.02 -38.83
N VAL A 941 9.47 -31.17 -38.25
CA VAL A 941 10.75 -31.08 -38.97
C VAL A 941 10.90 -32.23 -39.98
N LYS A 942 10.55 -33.47 -39.60
CA LYS A 942 10.53 -34.62 -40.52
C LYS A 942 9.60 -34.37 -41.71
N ALA A 943 8.38 -33.88 -41.45
CA ALA A 943 7.42 -33.55 -42.50
C ALA A 943 7.95 -32.47 -43.45
N MET A 944 8.56 -31.39 -42.93
CA MET A 944 9.14 -30.33 -43.74
C MET A 944 10.26 -30.83 -44.67
N LEU A 945 11.16 -31.66 -44.15
CA LEU A 945 12.29 -32.21 -44.92
C LEU A 945 11.82 -33.18 -46.00
N ALA A 946 10.81 -34.00 -45.70
CA ALA A 946 10.19 -34.92 -46.66
C ALA A 946 9.50 -34.17 -47.80
N LEU A 947 8.73 -33.12 -47.49
CA LEU A 947 8.03 -32.30 -48.48
C LEU A 947 8.97 -31.57 -49.45
N ASN A 948 10.20 -31.24 -49.00
CA ASN A 948 11.19 -30.55 -49.81
C ASN A 948 12.31 -31.48 -50.34
N LYS A 949 12.14 -32.81 -50.26
CA LYS A 949 13.11 -33.83 -50.74
C LYS A 949 14.52 -33.67 -50.17
N CYS A 950 14.68 -33.11 -48.97
CA CYS A 950 15.96 -32.83 -48.32
C CYS A 950 16.26 -33.77 -47.13
N CYS A 951 15.74 -35.00 -47.14
CA CYS A 951 15.85 -35.94 -46.02
C CYS A 951 17.30 -36.27 -45.59
N ASN A 952 18.27 -36.17 -46.52
CA ASN A 952 19.67 -36.46 -46.24
C ASN A 952 20.42 -35.31 -45.54
N ALA A 953 19.82 -34.12 -45.43
CA ALA A 953 20.48 -32.92 -44.87
C ALA A 953 20.45 -32.86 -43.33
N PHE A 954 19.60 -33.65 -42.68
CA PHE A 954 19.36 -33.58 -41.23
C PHE A 954 19.13 -34.98 -40.64
N TRP A 955 20.07 -35.45 -39.81
CA TRP A 955 20.02 -36.78 -39.20
C TRP A 955 19.47 -36.73 -37.77
N MET A 956 18.49 -37.58 -37.48
CA MET A 956 17.84 -37.66 -36.18
C MET A 956 18.03 -39.05 -35.58
N GLY A 957 19.10 -39.23 -34.80
CA GLY A 957 19.41 -40.49 -34.12
C GLY A 957 18.42 -40.85 -33.00
N ASN A 958 18.45 -42.12 -32.57
CA ASN A 958 17.64 -42.63 -31.47
C ASN A 958 18.00 -41.97 -30.12
N LEU A 959 16.97 -41.54 -29.39
CA LEU A 959 17.11 -40.79 -28.14
C LEU A 959 17.21 -41.77 -26.96
N LYS A 960 18.38 -41.88 -26.33
CA LYS A 960 18.60 -42.66 -25.09
C LYS A 960 18.17 -41.85 -23.85
N ASN A 961 17.60 -42.51 -22.84
CA ASN A 961 17.25 -41.85 -21.57
C ASN A 961 18.52 -41.53 -20.79
N ARG A 962 18.81 -40.25 -20.57
CA ARG A 962 20.01 -39.79 -19.86
C ARG A 962 19.69 -38.76 -18.79
N ASP A 963 20.54 -38.69 -17.77
CA ASP A 963 20.47 -37.68 -16.72
C ASP A 963 21.14 -36.35 -17.14
N LEU A 964 21.21 -35.37 -16.23
CA LEU A 964 21.80 -34.05 -16.52
C LEU A 964 23.32 -34.11 -16.77
N LYS A 965 24.01 -35.14 -16.25
CA LYS A 965 25.45 -35.37 -16.44
C LYS A 965 25.75 -36.20 -17.69
N GLY A 966 24.72 -36.75 -18.33
CA GLY A 966 24.82 -37.53 -19.56
C GLY A 966 24.93 -39.03 -19.33
N GLU A 967 24.76 -39.50 -18.09
CA GLU A 967 24.74 -40.91 -17.72
C GLU A 967 23.42 -41.56 -18.16
N GLU A 968 23.49 -42.80 -18.64
CA GLU A 968 22.31 -43.51 -19.16
C GLU A 968 21.42 -43.98 -18.00
N ILE A 969 20.18 -43.47 -17.97
CA ILE A 969 19.18 -43.89 -16.99
C ILE A 969 18.54 -45.16 -17.54
N LEU A 970 18.89 -46.30 -16.92
CA LEU A 970 18.26 -47.58 -17.20
C LEU A 970 16.73 -47.45 -17.00
N THR A 971 15.97 -47.87 -18.00
CA THR A 971 14.51 -47.99 -17.89
C THR A 971 14.17 -48.99 -16.77
N GLN A 972 13.00 -48.87 -16.15
CA GLN A 972 12.58 -49.80 -15.08
C GLN A 972 12.69 -51.28 -15.50
N SER A 973 12.49 -51.57 -16.79
CA SER A 973 12.73 -52.89 -17.40
C SER A 973 14.21 -53.29 -17.44
N ALA A 974 15.11 -52.38 -17.81
CA ALA A 974 16.55 -52.64 -17.86
C ALA A 974 17.19 -52.69 -16.46
N ARG A 975 16.58 -52.05 -15.45
CA ARG A 975 17.00 -52.14 -14.05
C ARG A 975 16.62 -53.49 -13.44
N ALA A 976 15.44 -54.01 -13.77
CA ALA A 976 15.04 -55.36 -13.38
C ALA A 976 15.89 -56.45 -14.06
N GLU A 977 16.31 -56.25 -15.31
CA GLU A 977 17.24 -57.15 -16.01
C GLU A 977 18.69 -57.05 -15.49
N ALA A 978 19.14 -55.85 -15.08
CA ALA A 978 20.45 -55.68 -14.47
C ALA A 978 20.51 -56.25 -13.04
N GLU A 979 19.47 -56.04 -12.23
CA GLU A 979 19.35 -56.65 -10.89
C GLU A 979 19.20 -58.18 -10.96
N ALA A 980 18.56 -58.72 -12.01
CA ALA A 980 18.51 -60.16 -12.27
C ALA A 980 19.86 -60.76 -12.72
N ASN A 981 20.73 -59.98 -13.35
CA ASN A 981 22.06 -60.41 -13.78
C ASN A 981 23.16 -60.18 -12.71
N GLU A 982 22.90 -59.41 -11.66
CA GLU A 982 23.79 -59.26 -10.49
C GLU A 982 23.52 -60.32 -9.40
N GLU A 983 22.39 -61.05 -9.49
CA GLU A 983 22.03 -62.17 -8.61
C GLU A 983 22.36 -63.57 -9.21
N GLU A 984 22.96 -63.63 -10.41
CA GLU A 984 23.66 -64.83 -10.96
C GLU A 984 25.17 -64.71 -10.74
#